data_AF-A0A5B2UBZ6-F1
#
_entry.id   AF-A0A5B2UBZ6-F1
#
_cell.length_a   1.000
_cell.length_b   1.000
_cell.length_c   1.000
_cell.angle_alpha   90.00
_cell.angle_beta   90.00
_cell.angle_gamma   90.00
#
_symmetry.space_group_name_H-M   'P 1'
#
loop_
_entity.id
_entity.type
_entity.pdbx_description
1 polymer ?
#
loop_
_entity_poly.entity_id
_entity_poly.type
_entity_poly.pdbx_seq_one_letter_code
_entity_poly.pdbx_strand_id
1 'polypeptide(L)'
;MKNQLSNISVQYRKFSKGQYIEDPDQFNEFLDFFEDQDRLSRVLLQGVGIVCGLKPKLIYKNRLLNSIQLSQGVAVTTDGDLLTLNNTSKTSEDLYMSDLKTVDLENKSFTHFKVYDNFKVKYPAFYEGNNQIELWELAAAHEAKPDFQPINNLTNLEDKYLLLYLEDYEKEVKPCRGVDCDNHGIQQIRNLKVLVTTASGITHILGEEGFSLPDPVTGAVKPKRQDRLQPHPLFIEDIMEPVKQNRIILERFVSKNKVEVSDLKKMYIKAIDKADYGKGIFEKITAIAKILRIPSASYESFKASLDRVINQETGFQYTYDVIKDLMDTYSEIIELLPKAFTNCFPDFASFPKHIMLGKIISDVQLDFSRHQFYNSPALDDEKTTQRVKTLIKRFNQQVGNFDPDNIIKNKVQVKITPSQKLNPLSNKAVPFYYQATEEFLKTWNFDKTSNRSSGNNLTFDTEWVSVGLFEKEKPLNLNIDNYSFYNIEGHQGMDHRIAFEQIKEIRDKQQLGFDVMLLSLEELVGNKDLSKAYFNEYIEKNSGLEHKRGVERRGTFIMVYDSIKNPKVIADFSLPYICCTPKAIVKLSLPTAVICAEANPIPFTVFPLNGVVEASVGGGVKQSGNGQYVFDPKLVAKEFHGQEITFTVNGKPTNCSIKVISQPEINIVVSDVFYPEGESIITVVNFKVSGPDFADYTYDWDFLDNGHFINKQPDEYGNVSYEFYNLDPKNIPLIKVNVSGHGCTQDIIIRGWYDAPVRLSLPASVICSAADPLPFDVFPENGVVAASTGAEASVISNGGSYSFAPNLVNPTLYGQEITFTVNGQSTNCKIKVIPPPKVDFAYTVNYPSGGSTETTINIEVSGPYFAEYNYSWDFLGQGQFTAQNPVNGKISYKYTNLDLKNIPVIGVKVTGGGCNQSTAIRDWYDIPVRVSLATDILCSVADAIPFIDLFPANGVVKASPGAESSVVGSGNGNYSFAPNLVNPALYGQYITFTVNDKATNCRIKVIPPPKVNVNYTVDYPANGSTETTINIEVSGPYFTEYTYGWDFLGTGNFTTQPLVNGKISYKYTNINPNNIPVIGVEVTGGGCYQRLSIRDWYRPTSVVINNIDFSEGVQCCEGVKPVVTAVAETGFKFHQRDLSFILKGTGSLNGEPDDSDPAKLIYSWIQTSGPAGAVLIDADTRALTVTNLNYGPYVFRFMVFDPDSDAFDFKDVSAVVQE
;
A
#
# COMPACT_ATOMS: atom_id res chain seq x y z
N MET A 1 -50.31 -10.62 -37.26
CA MET A 1 -49.51 -9.37 -37.26
C MET A 1 -48.18 -9.59 -37.97
N LYS A 2 -47.60 -8.58 -38.64
CA LYS A 2 -46.18 -8.55 -39.08
C LYS A 2 -45.41 -7.59 -38.18
N ASN A 3 -44.11 -7.81 -38.01
CA ASN A 3 -43.15 -6.85 -37.45
C ASN A 3 -42.90 -5.77 -38.51
N GLN A 4 -43.05 -4.48 -38.22
CA GLN A 4 -43.00 -3.43 -39.25
C GLN A 4 -41.59 -3.33 -39.85
N LEU A 5 -40.55 -3.31 -39.01
CA LEU A 5 -39.14 -3.34 -39.42
C LEU A 5 -38.69 -4.63 -40.17
N SER A 6 -39.61 -5.51 -40.59
CA SER A 6 -39.30 -6.65 -41.48
C SER A 6 -39.10 -6.23 -42.93
N ASN A 7 -39.76 -5.17 -43.39
CA ASN A 7 -39.58 -4.56 -44.71
C ASN A 7 -39.73 -3.05 -44.52
N ILE A 8 -38.77 -2.27 -45.00
CA ILE A 8 -38.78 -0.81 -44.82
C ILE A 8 -39.03 -0.09 -46.15
N SER A 9 -39.75 1.03 -46.08
CA SER A 9 -39.90 1.99 -47.16
C SER A 9 -38.59 2.74 -47.38
N VAL A 10 -38.11 2.73 -48.62
CA VAL A 10 -36.82 3.35 -49.03
C VAL A 10 -36.99 4.47 -50.07
N GLN A 11 -38.23 4.81 -50.39
CA GLN A 11 -38.63 5.91 -51.27
C GLN A 11 -39.87 6.58 -50.67
N TYR A 12 -40.10 7.84 -51.04
CA TYR A 12 -41.33 8.57 -50.78
C TYR A 12 -41.55 9.61 -51.89
N ARG A 13 -42.78 10.11 -52.05
CA ARG A 13 -43.13 11.10 -53.09
C ARG A 13 -43.21 12.51 -52.52
N LYS A 14 -42.70 13.49 -53.27
CA LYS A 14 -42.93 14.93 -53.02
C LYS A 14 -44.11 15.40 -53.88
N PHE A 15 -45.23 15.72 -53.24
CA PHE A 15 -46.43 16.15 -53.94
C PHE A 15 -46.29 17.54 -54.56
N SER A 16 -46.86 17.72 -55.76
CA SER A 16 -46.90 18.98 -56.49
C SER A 16 -48.25 19.69 -56.35
N LYS A 17 -48.27 21.02 -56.43
CA LYS A 17 -49.50 21.82 -56.30
C LYS A 17 -50.50 21.46 -57.40
N GLY A 18 -51.67 20.94 -57.02
CA GLY A 18 -52.72 20.50 -57.95
C GLY A 18 -52.55 19.06 -58.47
N GLN A 19 -51.62 18.28 -57.91
CA GLN A 19 -51.49 16.86 -58.22
C GLN A 19 -52.71 16.07 -57.74
N TYR A 20 -53.31 15.28 -58.63
CA TYR A 20 -54.33 14.29 -58.29
C TYR A 20 -53.66 12.96 -57.91
N ILE A 21 -54.27 12.22 -56.98
CA ILE A 21 -53.72 10.98 -56.41
C ILE A 21 -54.83 9.92 -56.50
N GLU A 22 -54.64 8.96 -57.40
CA GLU A 22 -55.61 7.88 -57.68
C GLU A 22 -55.47 6.67 -56.75
N ASP A 23 -54.30 6.53 -56.12
CA ASP A 23 -53.90 5.38 -55.34
C ASP A 23 -53.53 5.83 -53.92
N PRO A 24 -54.28 5.41 -52.87
CA PRO A 24 -54.05 5.84 -51.50
C PRO A 24 -52.71 5.35 -50.94
N ASP A 25 -52.12 4.28 -51.48
CA ASP A 25 -50.82 3.80 -51.04
C ASP A 25 -49.70 4.82 -51.34
N GLN A 26 -49.95 5.79 -52.25
CA GLN A 26 -49.03 6.89 -52.49
C GLN A 26 -48.94 7.88 -51.33
N PHE A 27 -49.97 7.98 -50.48
CA PHE A 27 -49.91 8.73 -49.21
C PHE A 27 -49.34 7.86 -48.08
N ASN A 28 -49.70 6.57 -48.03
CA ASN A 28 -49.21 5.66 -46.98
C ASN A 28 -47.69 5.50 -47.07
N GLU A 29 -47.11 5.31 -48.27
CA GLU A 29 -45.65 5.19 -48.49
C GLU A 29 -44.86 6.39 -47.91
N PHE A 30 -45.44 7.60 -47.91
CA PHE A 30 -44.83 8.77 -47.27
C PHE A 30 -44.83 8.65 -45.74
N LEU A 31 -45.96 8.24 -45.14
CA LEU A 31 -46.07 8.04 -43.69
C LEU A 31 -45.17 6.89 -43.22
N ASP A 32 -45.24 5.75 -43.92
CA ASP A 32 -44.46 4.54 -43.65
C ASP A 32 -42.95 4.84 -43.67
N PHE A 33 -42.46 5.60 -44.67
CA PHE A 33 -41.06 6.02 -44.72
C PHE A 33 -40.63 6.78 -43.46
N PHE A 34 -41.43 7.73 -42.97
CA PHE A 34 -41.07 8.48 -41.77
C PHE A 34 -41.22 7.66 -40.48
N GLU A 35 -42.22 6.78 -40.39
CA GLU A 35 -42.35 5.86 -39.25
C GLU A 35 -41.18 4.84 -39.22
N ASP A 36 -40.75 4.32 -40.37
CA ASP A 36 -39.58 3.45 -40.47
C ASP A 36 -38.29 4.17 -40.04
N GLN A 37 -38.04 5.39 -40.53
CA GLN A 37 -36.85 6.15 -40.14
C GLN A 37 -36.86 6.49 -38.62
N ASP A 38 -38.01 6.79 -38.05
CA ASP A 38 -38.19 7.06 -36.61
C ASP A 38 -37.99 5.80 -35.74
N ARG A 39 -38.59 4.66 -36.14
CA ARG A 39 -38.39 3.34 -35.51
C ARG A 39 -36.92 2.92 -35.58
N LEU A 40 -36.30 2.97 -36.76
CA LEU A 40 -34.88 2.66 -36.96
C LEU A 40 -33.98 3.60 -36.13
N SER A 41 -34.30 4.89 -36.05
CA SER A 41 -33.52 5.86 -35.25
C SER A 41 -33.54 5.51 -33.76
N ARG A 42 -34.72 5.15 -33.19
CA ARG A 42 -34.77 4.63 -31.81
C ARG A 42 -33.94 3.35 -31.65
N VAL A 43 -34.19 2.36 -32.49
CA VAL A 43 -33.62 1.01 -32.34
C VAL A 43 -32.10 0.96 -32.58
N LEU A 44 -31.58 1.74 -33.53
CA LEU A 44 -30.17 1.70 -33.96
C LEU A 44 -29.30 2.82 -33.39
N LEU A 45 -29.87 3.94 -32.91
CA LEU A 45 -29.09 5.03 -32.27
C LEU A 45 -29.24 5.05 -30.76
N GLN A 46 -30.39 4.65 -30.20
CA GLN A 46 -30.56 4.55 -28.74
C GLN A 46 -30.36 3.11 -28.26
N GLY A 47 -31.18 2.17 -28.74
CA GLY A 47 -31.17 0.78 -28.32
C GLY A 47 -32.58 0.23 -28.05
N VAL A 48 -32.65 -0.93 -27.41
CA VAL A 48 -33.91 -1.67 -27.15
C VAL A 48 -33.96 -2.24 -25.73
N GLY A 49 -35.15 -2.57 -25.24
CA GLY A 49 -35.38 -3.07 -23.89
C GLY A 49 -35.79 -1.97 -22.90
N ILE A 50 -35.59 -2.17 -21.59
CA ILE A 50 -36.09 -1.26 -20.54
C ILE A 50 -35.04 -0.21 -20.17
N VAL A 51 -35.20 1.01 -20.67
CA VAL A 51 -34.32 2.17 -20.40
C VAL A 51 -34.31 2.52 -18.91
N CYS A 52 -35.48 2.65 -18.30
CA CYS A 52 -35.62 3.03 -16.90
C CYS A 52 -36.96 2.59 -16.29
N GLY A 53 -37.03 2.57 -14.97
CA GLY A 53 -38.29 2.36 -14.24
C GLY A 53 -38.96 1.02 -14.53
N LEU A 54 -40.30 1.04 -14.65
CA LEU A 54 -41.16 -0.13 -14.86
C LEU A 54 -40.88 -1.27 -13.84
N LYS A 55 -40.70 -0.91 -12.56
CA LYS A 55 -40.42 -1.86 -11.47
C LYS A 55 -41.71 -2.21 -10.71
N PRO A 56 -42.02 -3.51 -10.48
CA PRO A 56 -43.16 -3.91 -9.69
C PRO A 56 -42.93 -3.75 -8.18
N LYS A 57 -44.02 -3.45 -7.47
CA LYS A 57 -44.09 -3.40 -6.00
C LYS A 57 -45.44 -3.96 -5.56
N LEU A 58 -45.42 -5.00 -4.74
CA LEU A 58 -46.64 -5.57 -4.16
C LEU A 58 -47.07 -4.75 -2.93
N ILE A 59 -48.33 -4.31 -2.93
CA ILE A 59 -48.93 -3.57 -1.83
C ILE A 59 -49.95 -4.47 -1.15
N TYR A 60 -49.69 -4.81 0.12
CA TYR A 60 -50.57 -5.63 0.93
C TYR A 60 -51.37 -4.76 1.92
N LYS A 61 -52.64 -5.12 2.16
CA LYS A 61 -53.45 -4.59 3.26
C LYS A 61 -54.10 -5.77 3.98
N ASN A 62 -54.10 -5.75 5.31
CA ASN A 62 -54.65 -6.84 6.15
C ASN A 62 -54.12 -8.24 5.76
N ARG A 63 -52.84 -8.32 5.38
CA ARG A 63 -52.13 -9.52 4.86
C ARG A 63 -52.65 -10.08 3.52
N LEU A 64 -53.58 -9.41 2.85
CA LEU A 64 -54.02 -9.75 1.48
C LEU A 64 -53.40 -8.79 0.47
N LEU A 65 -53.19 -9.25 -0.77
CA LEU A 65 -52.72 -8.40 -1.87
C LEU A 65 -53.81 -7.37 -2.22
N ASN A 66 -53.50 -6.08 -2.07
CA ASN A 66 -54.41 -4.97 -2.39
C ASN A 66 -54.17 -4.44 -3.80
N SER A 67 -52.91 -4.36 -4.24
CA SER A 67 -52.56 -3.87 -5.57
C SER A 67 -51.14 -4.26 -5.98
N ILE A 68 -50.95 -4.47 -7.28
CA ILE A 68 -49.64 -4.49 -7.93
C ILE A 68 -49.37 -3.07 -8.41
N GLN A 69 -48.33 -2.43 -7.92
CA GLN A 69 -47.93 -1.07 -8.31
C GLN A 69 -46.72 -1.16 -9.25
N LEU A 70 -46.80 -0.54 -10.43
CA LEU A 70 -45.63 -0.34 -11.29
C LEU A 70 -45.14 1.09 -11.13
N SER A 71 -43.82 1.30 -10.98
CA SER A 71 -43.24 2.63 -11.19
C SER A 71 -43.41 3.05 -12.65
N GLN A 72 -43.51 4.34 -12.91
CA GLN A 72 -43.32 4.87 -14.25
C GLN A 72 -41.93 4.50 -14.79
N GLY A 73 -41.77 4.55 -16.11
CA GLY A 73 -40.53 4.25 -16.80
C GLY A 73 -40.72 4.21 -18.32
N VAL A 74 -39.65 3.81 -19.02
CA VAL A 74 -39.59 3.81 -20.48
C VAL A 74 -38.94 2.52 -20.96
N ALA A 75 -39.50 1.94 -22.02
CA ALA A 75 -38.91 0.83 -22.75
C ALA A 75 -39.09 1.00 -24.27
N VAL A 76 -38.26 0.34 -25.06
CA VAL A 76 -38.31 0.34 -26.54
C VAL A 76 -38.34 -1.09 -27.04
N THR A 77 -39.34 -1.46 -27.85
CA THR A 77 -39.44 -2.82 -28.43
C THR A 77 -38.43 -3.02 -29.57
N THR A 78 -38.21 -4.27 -30.00
CA THR A 78 -37.36 -4.53 -31.17
C THR A 78 -37.98 -4.13 -32.53
N ASP A 79 -39.25 -3.70 -32.55
CA ASP A 79 -39.90 -3.03 -33.71
C ASP A 79 -39.83 -1.49 -33.58
N GLY A 80 -39.22 -0.96 -32.52
CA GLY A 80 -39.08 0.48 -32.28
C GLY A 80 -40.31 1.18 -31.69
N ASP A 81 -41.25 0.45 -31.07
CA ASP A 81 -42.35 1.03 -30.31
C ASP A 81 -41.85 1.54 -28.95
N LEU A 82 -42.14 2.80 -28.62
CA LEU A 82 -41.85 3.42 -27.33
C LEU A 82 -42.98 3.11 -26.34
N LEU A 83 -42.67 2.40 -25.25
CA LEU A 83 -43.63 2.00 -24.22
C LEU A 83 -43.39 2.77 -22.92
N THR A 84 -44.44 3.41 -22.39
CA THR A 84 -44.46 4.07 -21.07
C THR A 84 -45.86 3.97 -20.47
N LEU A 85 -45.98 4.02 -19.14
CA LEU A 85 -47.30 3.94 -18.50
C LEU A 85 -48.08 5.24 -18.75
N ASN A 86 -49.40 5.12 -18.88
CA ASN A 86 -50.27 6.28 -19.07
C ASN A 86 -51.63 6.09 -18.37
N ASN A 87 -52.33 7.19 -18.16
CA ASN A 87 -53.73 7.24 -17.71
C ASN A 87 -54.55 8.05 -18.72
N THR A 88 -55.85 7.76 -18.87
CA THR A 88 -56.73 8.61 -19.69
C THR A 88 -56.94 9.97 -19.03
N SER A 89 -56.57 11.06 -19.71
CA SER A 89 -56.79 12.43 -19.25
C SER A 89 -58.09 13.03 -19.78
N LYS A 90 -58.47 12.69 -21.02
CA LYS A 90 -59.80 12.99 -21.60
C LYS A 90 -60.23 11.84 -22.53
N THR A 91 -61.39 11.25 -22.27
CA THR A 91 -62.05 10.36 -23.24
C THR A 91 -62.61 11.17 -24.40
N SER A 92 -62.49 10.66 -25.63
CA SER A 92 -63.10 11.33 -26.78
C SER A 92 -64.64 11.22 -26.73
N GLU A 93 -65.32 12.33 -27.02
CA GLU A 93 -66.77 12.35 -27.29
C GLU A 93 -67.06 11.97 -28.75
N ASP A 94 -66.15 12.32 -29.66
CA ASP A 94 -66.20 11.92 -31.08
C ASP A 94 -65.71 10.48 -31.28
N LEU A 95 -66.52 9.70 -32.01
CA LEU A 95 -66.32 8.26 -32.28
C LEU A 95 -65.07 7.94 -33.14
N TYR A 96 -64.40 8.98 -33.66
CA TYR A 96 -63.31 8.92 -34.63
C TYR A 96 -62.00 9.55 -34.11
N MET A 97 -62.03 10.29 -33.00
CA MET A 97 -60.84 10.82 -32.34
C MET A 97 -60.36 9.87 -31.23
N SER A 98 -59.06 9.94 -30.91
CA SER A 98 -58.45 9.16 -29.84
C SER A 98 -58.66 9.79 -28.46
N ASP A 99 -58.76 8.94 -27.43
CA ASP A 99 -58.61 9.35 -26.04
C ASP A 99 -57.24 10.05 -25.84
N LEU A 100 -57.26 11.21 -25.18
CA LEU A 100 -56.04 11.83 -24.69
C LEU A 100 -55.52 11.05 -23.47
N LYS A 101 -54.21 10.79 -23.44
CA LYS A 101 -53.52 10.08 -22.37
C LYS A 101 -52.48 11.00 -21.74
N THR A 102 -52.38 11.02 -20.41
CA THR A 102 -51.25 11.61 -19.69
C THR A 102 -50.23 10.55 -19.33
N VAL A 103 -48.94 10.90 -19.45
CA VAL A 103 -47.78 10.11 -19.01
C VAL A 103 -47.14 10.67 -17.74
N ASP A 104 -47.61 11.83 -17.26
CA ASP A 104 -47.16 12.43 -16.01
C ASP A 104 -47.82 11.71 -14.82
N LEU A 105 -47.06 10.77 -14.26
CA LEU A 105 -47.40 9.96 -13.10
C LEU A 105 -46.13 9.30 -12.55
N GLU A 106 -45.95 9.24 -11.23
CA GLU A 106 -44.83 8.52 -10.62
C GLU A 106 -44.97 7.00 -10.75
N ASN A 107 -46.20 6.50 -10.67
CA ASN A 107 -46.54 5.09 -10.59
C ASN A 107 -48.02 4.83 -10.96
N LYS A 108 -48.33 3.60 -11.37
CA LYS A 108 -49.71 3.14 -11.65
C LYS A 108 -50.05 1.92 -10.81
N SER A 109 -51.20 1.95 -10.13
CA SER A 109 -51.64 0.89 -9.21
C SER A 109 -52.77 0.05 -9.80
N PHE A 110 -52.46 -1.20 -10.12
CA PHE A 110 -53.39 -2.20 -10.63
C PHE A 110 -54.07 -2.92 -9.47
N THR A 111 -55.40 -2.93 -9.48
CA THR A 111 -56.26 -3.43 -8.38
C THR A 111 -57.17 -4.56 -8.80
N HIS A 112 -57.27 -4.80 -10.12
CA HIS A 112 -58.13 -5.79 -10.72
C HIS A 112 -57.37 -6.54 -11.83
N PHE A 113 -57.80 -7.76 -12.14
CA PHE A 113 -57.30 -8.56 -13.25
C PHE A 113 -58.40 -9.39 -13.92
N LYS A 114 -58.13 -9.90 -15.12
CA LYS A 114 -58.93 -10.94 -15.78
C LYS A 114 -58.06 -11.82 -16.66
N VAL A 115 -58.60 -12.94 -17.16
CA VAL A 115 -57.96 -13.71 -18.24
C VAL A 115 -57.94 -12.87 -19.52
N TYR A 116 -56.81 -12.87 -20.23
CA TYR A 116 -56.62 -12.14 -21.49
C TYR A 116 -56.57 -13.08 -22.69
N ASP A 117 -57.31 -12.75 -23.74
CA ASP A 117 -57.35 -13.45 -25.02
C ASP A 117 -56.94 -12.50 -26.14
N ASN A 118 -55.88 -12.89 -26.86
CA ASN A 118 -55.26 -12.13 -27.94
C ASN A 118 -55.79 -12.52 -29.34
N PHE A 119 -56.99 -13.11 -29.42
CA PHE A 119 -57.63 -13.57 -30.66
C PHE A 119 -57.63 -12.54 -31.82
N LYS A 120 -57.58 -11.23 -31.53
CA LYS A 120 -57.53 -10.15 -32.52
C LYS A 120 -56.20 -10.12 -33.28
N VAL A 121 -55.08 -10.10 -32.54
CA VAL A 121 -53.74 -9.84 -33.11
C VAL A 121 -53.03 -11.16 -33.47
N LYS A 122 -53.32 -12.20 -32.67
CA LYS A 122 -52.64 -13.52 -32.69
C LYS A 122 -51.12 -13.37 -32.70
N TYR A 123 -50.59 -12.61 -31.74
CA TYR A 123 -49.16 -12.29 -31.65
C TYR A 123 -48.34 -13.57 -31.43
N PRO A 124 -47.43 -13.95 -32.35
CA PRO A 124 -46.86 -15.31 -32.38
C PRO A 124 -46.19 -15.78 -31.08
N ALA A 125 -45.49 -14.91 -30.36
CA ALA A 125 -44.80 -15.26 -29.11
C ALA A 125 -45.74 -15.70 -27.98
N PHE A 126 -47.06 -15.47 -28.10
CA PHE A 126 -48.06 -15.89 -27.12
C PHE A 126 -48.79 -17.19 -27.52
N TYR A 127 -48.44 -17.83 -28.64
CA TYR A 127 -49.10 -19.05 -29.11
C TYR A 127 -48.13 -20.23 -29.28
N GLU A 128 -48.52 -21.39 -28.75
CA GLU A 128 -47.90 -22.68 -29.03
C GLU A 128 -48.78 -23.41 -30.06
N GLY A 129 -48.39 -23.32 -31.34
CA GLY A 129 -49.22 -23.76 -32.45
C GLY A 129 -50.51 -22.95 -32.56
N ASN A 130 -51.63 -23.54 -32.14
CA ASN A 130 -52.95 -22.89 -32.11
C ASN A 130 -53.40 -22.47 -30.70
N ASN A 131 -52.71 -22.91 -29.65
CA ASN A 131 -53.10 -22.66 -28.26
C ASN A 131 -52.41 -21.39 -27.75
N GLN A 132 -53.11 -20.52 -27.03
CA GLN A 132 -52.47 -19.39 -26.36
C GLN A 132 -51.86 -19.84 -25.03
N ILE A 133 -50.73 -19.25 -24.64
CA ILE A 133 -50.23 -19.33 -23.26
C ILE A 133 -51.17 -18.62 -22.27
N GLU A 134 -51.07 -18.97 -20.98
CA GLU A 134 -51.86 -18.32 -19.93
C GLU A 134 -51.45 -16.84 -19.79
N LEU A 135 -52.42 -15.94 -19.98
CA LEU A 135 -52.25 -14.50 -19.85
C LEU A 135 -53.37 -13.90 -19.01
N TRP A 136 -53.02 -12.94 -18.14
CA TRP A 136 -53.97 -12.15 -17.38
C TRP A 136 -53.74 -10.65 -17.57
N GLU A 137 -54.78 -9.90 -17.94
CA GLU A 137 -54.75 -8.43 -18.10
C GLU A 137 -54.96 -7.75 -16.75
N LEU A 138 -54.07 -6.83 -16.37
CA LEU A 138 -54.19 -6.01 -15.15
C LEU A 138 -54.84 -4.65 -15.46
N ALA A 139 -55.69 -4.16 -14.55
CA ALA A 139 -56.37 -2.86 -14.67
C ALA A 139 -56.32 -2.03 -13.37
N ALA A 140 -56.26 -0.70 -13.51
CA ALA A 140 -56.60 0.22 -12.42
C ALA A 140 -58.12 0.23 -12.17
N ALA A 141 -58.55 0.73 -10.99
CA ALA A 141 -59.96 0.66 -10.57
C ALA A 141 -60.93 1.44 -11.49
N HIS A 142 -60.45 2.43 -12.24
CA HIS A 142 -61.25 3.18 -13.22
C HIS A 142 -61.21 2.59 -14.64
N GLU A 143 -60.36 1.58 -14.88
CA GLU A 143 -60.20 0.88 -16.17
C GLU A 143 -60.91 -0.49 -16.14
N ALA A 144 -61.15 -1.02 -14.94
CA ALA A 144 -61.80 -2.30 -14.70
C ALA A 144 -63.26 -2.30 -15.19
N LYS A 145 -63.54 -3.19 -16.14
CA LYS A 145 -64.88 -3.49 -16.65
C LYS A 145 -65.54 -4.61 -15.82
N PRO A 146 -66.86 -4.86 -15.93
CA PRO A 146 -67.56 -5.86 -15.12
C PRO A 146 -67.06 -7.32 -15.24
N ASP A 147 -66.22 -7.62 -16.22
CA ASP A 147 -65.53 -8.91 -16.43
C ASP A 147 -64.22 -9.05 -15.65
N PHE A 148 -63.77 -8.01 -14.93
CA PHE A 148 -62.57 -8.04 -14.09
C PHE A 148 -62.87 -8.48 -12.65
N GLN A 149 -61.92 -9.22 -12.05
CA GLN A 149 -61.94 -9.64 -10.65
C GLN A 149 -60.93 -8.83 -9.80
N PRO A 150 -61.15 -8.67 -8.48
CA PRO A 150 -60.18 -8.00 -7.61
C PRO A 150 -58.87 -8.78 -7.48
N ILE A 151 -57.74 -8.07 -7.39
CA ILE A 151 -56.38 -8.65 -7.47
C ILE A 151 -56.01 -9.60 -6.32
N ASN A 152 -56.75 -9.60 -5.20
CA ASN A 152 -56.57 -10.55 -4.11
C ASN A 152 -56.91 -12.00 -4.51
N ASN A 153 -57.66 -12.21 -5.60
CA ASN A 153 -57.94 -13.53 -6.17
C ASN A 153 -56.79 -14.07 -7.06
N LEU A 154 -55.73 -13.30 -7.32
CA LEU A 154 -54.58 -13.75 -8.12
C LEU A 154 -53.66 -14.66 -7.27
N THR A 155 -53.72 -15.96 -7.53
CA THR A 155 -52.99 -17.00 -6.77
C THR A 155 -51.62 -17.31 -7.36
N ASN A 156 -50.81 -18.07 -6.60
CA ASN A 156 -49.50 -18.59 -7.01
C ASN A 156 -48.54 -17.51 -7.54
N LEU A 157 -48.43 -16.39 -6.82
CA LEU A 157 -47.61 -15.21 -7.19
C LEU A 157 -46.12 -15.55 -7.40
N GLU A 158 -45.61 -16.60 -6.75
CA GLU A 158 -44.24 -17.10 -6.93
C GLU A 158 -43.96 -17.69 -8.33
N ASP A 159 -45.00 -18.02 -9.09
CA ASP A 159 -44.90 -18.48 -10.48
C ASP A 159 -45.28 -17.35 -11.47
N LYS A 160 -45.63 -16.14 -10.98
CA LYS A 160 -46.13 -15.07 -11.85
C LYS A 160 -45.04 -14.10 -12.28
N TYR A 161 -45.10 -13.74 -13.55
CA TYR A 161 -44.17 -12.84 -14.24
C TYR A 161 -44.96 -11.74 -14.95
N LEU A 162 -44.40 -10.53 -15.01
CA LEU A 162 -45.03 -9.37 -15.65
C LEU A 162 -44.43 -9.08 -17.02
N LEU A 163 -45.26 -8.63 -17.95
CA LEU A 163 -44.83 -8.08 -19.23
C LEU A 163 -45.75 -6.95 -19.70
N LEU A 164 -45.17 -5.96 -20.37
CA LEU A 164 -45.91 -5.03 -21.20
C LEU A 164 -46.15 -5.66 -22.58
N TYR A 165 -47.33 -5.41 -23.15
CA TYR A 165 -47.67 -5.82 -24.51
C TYR A 165 -48.39 -4.69 -25.23
N LEU A 166 -47.96 -4.35 -26.44
CA LEU A 166 -48.67 -3.43 -27.32
C LEU A 166 -49.64 -4.24 -28.22
N GLU A 167 -50.90 -4.29 -27.80
CA GLU A 167 -51.99 -4.85 -28.60
C GLU A 167 -52.29 -3.88 -29.76
N ASP A 168 -51.82 -4.24 -30.95
CA ASP A 168 -51.70 -3.36 -32.12
C ASP A 168 -52.35 -4.04 -33.33
N TYR A 169 -53.43 -3.44 -33.88
CA TYR A 169 -54.28 -4.03 -34.92
C TYR A 169 -55.22 -3.03 -35.62
N GLU A 170 -55.67 -3.39 -36.82
CA GLU A 170 -56.67 -2.64 -37.60
C GLU A 170 -58.09 -2.85 -37.07
N LYS A 171 -58.83 -1.77 -36.81
CA LYS A 171 -60.24 -1.83 -36.41
C LYS A 171 -61.12 -2.19 -37.61
N GLU A 172 -61.78 -3.35 -37.56
CA GLU A 172 -62.74 -3.78 -38.58
C GLU A 172 -63.78 -2.68 -38.88
N VAL A 173 -63.82 -2.22 -40.12
CA VAL A 173 -64.81 -1.25 -40.60
C VAL A 173 -66.15 -1.96 -40.74
N LYS A 174 -67.17 -1.53 -39.97
CA LYS A 174 -68.53 -2.06 -40.09
C LYS A 174 -69.09 -1.71 -41.47
N PRO A 175 -69.67 -2.67 -42.23
CA PRO A 175 -70.21 -2.38 -43.56
C PRO A 175 -71.36 -1.37 -43.49
N CYS A 176 -71.21 -0.29 -44.25
CA CYS A 176 -72.11 0.86 -44.28
C CYS A 176 -73.56 0.50 -44.64
N ARG A 177 -74.51 1.17 -43.99
CA ARG A 177 -75.95 1.14 -44.30
C ARG A 177 -76.56 2.55 -44.19
N GLY A 178 -76.12 3.46 -45.05
CA GLY A 178 -76.60 4.83 -45.06
C GLY A 178 -75.81 5.72 -46.01
N VAL A 179 -76.12 7.02 -45.99
CA VAL A 179 -75.41 8.07 -46.74
C VAL A 179 -74.25 8.69 -45.95
N ASP A 180 -74.21 8.53 -44.62
CA ASP A 180 -73.13 9.01 -43.73
C ASP A 180 -71.90 8.07 -43.76
N CYS A 181 -71.40 7.74 -44.95
CA CYS A 181 -70.15 6.98 -45.14
C CYS A 181 -69.20 7.72 -46.09
N ASP A 182 -68.81 8.92 -45.67
CA ASP A 182 -67.62 9.58 -46.18
C ASP A 182 -66.34 8.81 -45.78
N ASN A 183 -65.25 9.09 -46.49
CA ASN A 183 -64.03 8.27 -46.47
C ASN A 183 -63.18 8.48 -45.21
N HIS A 184 -63.60 7.86 -44.11
CA HIS A 184 -62.80 7.74 -42.89
C HIS A 184 -61.93 6.48 -42.97
N GLY A 185 -60.60 6.66 -43.03
CA GLY A 185 -59.63 5.58 -43.19
C GLY A 185 -59.60 4.55 -42.07
N ILE A 186 -58.93 3.42 -42.32
CA ILE A 186 -58.85 2.29 -41.37
C ILE A 186 -58.16 2.75 -40.08
N GLN A 187 -58.89 2.68 -38.95
CA GLN A 187 -58.36 3.11 -37.67
C GLN A 187 -57.40 2.06 -37.09
N GLN A 188 -56.12 2.40 -37.03
CA GLN A 188 -55.11 1.65 -36.30
C GLN A 188 -55.34 1.78 -34.79
N ILE A 189 -55.41 0.67 -34.07
CA ILE A 189 -55.60 0.60 -32.62
C ILE A 189 -54.29 0.16 -31.98
N ARG A 190 -53.75 0.94 -31.03
CA ARG A 190 -52.51 0.64 -30.30
C ARG A 190 -52.75 0.74 -28.80
N ASN A 191 -53.07 -0.37 -28.15
CA ASN A 191 -53.40 -0.46 -26.73
C ASN A 191 -52.21 -1.03 -25.92
N LEU A 192 -51.64 -0.25 -25.01
CA LEU A 192 -50.68 -0.79 -24.05
C LEU A 192 -51.42 -1.64 -22.99
N LYS A 193 -51.03 -2.91 -22.87
CA LYS A 193 -51.49 -3.87 -21.88
C LYS A 193 -50.39 -4.14 -20.86
N VAL A 194 -50.78 -4.24 -19.59
CA VAL A 194 -49.95 -4.86 -18.55
C VAL A 194 -50.48 -6.27 -18.34
N LEU A 195 -49.68 -7.27 -18.73
CA LEU A 195 -50.04 -8.68 -18.67
C LEU A 195 -49.21 -9.42 -17.62
N VAL A 196 -49.82 -10.47 -17.06
CA VAL A 196 -49.17 -11.45 -16.21
C VAL A 196 -49.19 -12.82 -16.89
N THR A 197 -48.14 -13.61 -16.74
CA THR A 197 -48.05 -15.01 -17.21
C THR A 197 -47.34 -15.91 -16.19
N THR A 198 -47.21 -17.21 -16.48
CA THR A 198 -46.55 -18.24 -15.64
C THR A 198 -45.08 -18.45 -16.04
N ALA A 199 -44.32 -19.22 -15.25
CA ALA A 199 -42.96 -19.62 -15.61
C ALA A 199 -42.90 -20.36 -16.96
N SER A 200 -43.93 -21.17 -17.26
CA SER A 200 -44.08 -21.84 -18.55
C SER A 200 -44.29 -20.84 -19.69
N GLY A 201 -45.15 -19.83 -19.49
CA GLY A 201 -45.39 -18.76 -20.47
C GLY A 201 -44.14 -17.94 -20.80
N ILE A 202 -43.34 -17.56 -19.79
CA ILE A 202 -42.04 -16.90 -20.01
C ILE A 202 -41.06 -17.83 -20.74
N THR A 203 -41.02 -19.11 -20.40
CA THR A 203 -40.13 -20.08 -21.06
C THR A 203 -40.50 -20.24 -22.54
N HIS A 204 -41.80 -20.24 -22.87
CA HIS A 204 -42.27 -20.22 -24.27
C HIS A 204 -41.86 -18.94 -25.00
N ILE A 205 -42.08 -17.76 -24.40
CA ILE A 205 -41.71 -16.44 -24.97
C ILE A 205 -40.20 -16.34 -25.22
N LEU A 206 -39.37 -16.89 -24.34
CA LEU A 206 -37.91 -16.96 -24.54
C LEU A 206 -37.51 -17.99 -25.61
N GLY A 207 -38.16 -19.15 -25.62
CA GLY A 207 -37.83 -20.30 -26.46
C GLY A 207 -36.67 -21.15 -25.93
N GLU A 208 -36.49 -22.33 -26.50
CA GLU A 208 -35.51 -23.32 -26.03
C GLU A 208 -34.05 -22.96 -26.38
N GLU A 209 -33.09 -23.41 -25.57
CA GLU A 209 -31.68 -23.44 -25.92
C GLU A 209 -31.37 -24.63 -26.88
N GLY A 210 -30.48 -24.42 -27.86
CA GLY A 210 -29.87 -25.51 -28.62
C GLY A 210 -29.66 -25.25 -30.12
N PHE A 211 -29.01 -26.21 -30.79
CA PHE A 211 -28.91 -26.24 -32.24
C PHE A 211 -30.24 -26.62 -32.88
N SER A 212 -30.51 -26.05 -34.05
CA SER A 212 -31.70 -26.32 -34.85
C SER A 212 -31.27 -26.92 -36.19
N LEU A 213 -31.92 -28.01 -36.61
CA LEU A 213 -31.67 -28.61 -37.93
C LEU A 213 -32.36 -27.78 -39.02
N PRO A 214 -31.81 -27.71 -40.25
CA PRO A 214 -32.52 -27.12 -41.39
C PRO A 214 -33.81 -27.89 -41.69
N ASP A 215 -34.87 -27.17 -42.01
CA ASP A 215 -36.10 -27.77 -42.52
C ASP A 215 -35.80 -28.55 -43.83
N PRO A 216 -36.15 -29.85 -43.92
CA PRO A 216 -35.68 -30.71 -45.01
C PRO A 216 -36.38 -30.47 -46.36
N VAL A 217 -37.36 -29.55 -46.43
CA VAL A 217 -38.10 -29.21 -47.66
C VAL A 217 -37.75 -27.79 -48.14
N THR A 218 -37.56 -26.86 -47.21
CA THR A 218 -37.33 -25.43 -47.49
C THR A 218 -35.90 -24.97 -47.23
N GLY A 219 -35.08 -25.77 -46.55
CA GLY A 219 -33.74 -25.41 -46.10
C GLY A 219 -33.70 -24.41 -44.93
N ALA A 220 -34.86 -23.92 -44.48
CA ALA A 220 -34.96 -22.87 -43.46
C ALA A 220 -34.62 -23.41 -42.05
N VAL A 221 -33.60 -22.84 -41.40
CA VAL A 221 -33.29 -23.13 -40.00
C VAL A 221 -34.20 -22.26 -39.11
N LYS A 222 -35.27 -22.85 -38.56
CA LYS A 222 -36.06 -22.18 -37.52
C LYS A 222 -35.23 -22.11 -36.23
N PRO A 223 -35.10 -20.95 -35.56
CA PRO A 223 -34.40 -20.87 -34.29
C PRO A 223 -35.24 -21.51 -33.17
N LYS A 224 -34.60 -22.28 -32.29
CA LYS A 224 -35.21 -22.78 -31.03
C LYS A 224 -35.54 -21.65 -30.04
N ARG A 225 -34.66 -20.65 -29.92
CA ARG A 225 -34.81 -19.49 -29.04
C ARG A 225 -35.49 -18.34 -29.79
N GLN A 226 -36.57 -17.80 -29.25
CA GLN A 226 -37.34 -16.72 -29.86
C GLN A 226 -36.69 -15.36 -29.56
N ASP A 227 -36.39 -15.08 -28.29
CA ASP A 227 -35.64 -13.89 -27.87
C ASP A 227 -34.13 -14.11 -28.04
N ARG A 228 -33.53 -13.39 -29.01
CA ARG A 228 -32.11 -13.51 -29.37
C ARG A 228 -31.21 -12.48 -28.69
N LEU A 229 -31.76 -11.62 -27.83
CA LEU A 229 -31.05 -10.57 -27.08
C LEU A 229 -30.87 -10.90 -25.60
N GLN A 230 -31.78 -11.68 -25.01
CA GLN A 230 -31.67 -12.16 -23.63
C GLN A 230 -30.50 -13.11 -23.28
N PRO A 231 -29.78 -13.82 -24.19
CA PRO A 231 -28.58 -14.54 -23.77
C PRO A 231 -27.44 -13.53 -23.53
N HIS A 232 -27.25 -13.13 -22.27
CA HIS A 232 -26.11 -12.34 -21.81
C HIS A 232 -25.29 -13.13 -20.78
N PRO A 233 -23.94 -13.05 -20.78
CA PRO A 233 -23.14 -13.94 -19.94
C PRO A 233 -23.28 -13.71 -18.43
N LEU A 234 -23.81 -12.57 -17.99
CA LEU A 234 -24.12 -12.31 -16.56
C LEU A 234 -25.16 -13.27 -15.96
N PHE A 235 -25.97 -13.94 -16.79
CA PHE A 235 -26.96 -14.92 -16.34
C PHE A 235 -26.38 -16.34 -16.19
N ILE A 236 -25.06 -16.51 -16.34
CA ILE A 236 -24.36 -17.75 -16.01
C ILE A 236 -24.06 -17.77 -14.51
N GLU A 237 -24.34 -18.88 -13.84
CA GLU A 237 -24.03 -19.10 -12.43
C GLU A 237 -22.53 -18.91 -12.15
N ASP A 238 -22.20 -18.30 -11.00
CA ASP A 238 -20.84 -17.99 -10.55
C ASP A 238 -19.95 -17.19 -11.52
N ILE A 239 -20.48 -16.60 -12.59
CA ILE A 239 -19.68 -15.92 -13.62
C ILE A 239 -19.01 -14.63 -13.11
N MET A 240 -19.51 -14.05 -12.03
CA MET A 240 -18.95 -12.84 -11.41
C MET A 240 -17.96 -13.16 -10.26
N GLU A 241 -17.66 -14.43 -10.01
CA GLU A 241 -16.69 -14.81 -8.97
C GLU A 241 -15.26 -14.36 -9.33
N PRO A 242 -14.55 -13.64 -8.44
CA PRO A 242 -13.17 -13.23 -8.68
C PRO A 242 -12.19 -14.38 -8.47
N VAL A 243 -11.82 -15.07 -9.55
CA VAL A 243 -10.84 -16.17 -9.51
C VAL A 243 -9.41 -15.63 -9.39
N LYS A 244 -8.65 -16.09 -8.39
CA LYS A 244 -7.25 -15.67 -8.15
C LYS A 244 -6.36 -16.85 -7.77
N GLN A 245 -5.12 -16.84 -8.27
CA GLN A 245 -4.16 -17.92 -8.06
C GLN A 245 -3.67 -17.96 -6.60
N ASN A 246 -3.45 -19.16 -6.08
CA ASN A 246 -3.07 -19.41 -4.69
C ASN A 246 -1.62 -18.97 -4.39
N ARG A 247 -1.45 -17.92 -3.58
CA ARG A 247 -0.12 -17.43 -3.16
C ARG A 247 0.74 -18.52 -2.54
N ILE A 248 1.98 -18.66 -3.03
CA ILE A 248 3.00 -19.54 -2.46
C ILE A 248 3.54 -18.96 -1.15
N ILE A 249 3.57 -19.77 -0.08
CA ILE A 249 4.08 -19.37 1.25
C ILE A 249 5.17 -20.36 1.67
N LEU A 250 6.42 -19.88 1.69
CA LEU A 250 7.63 -20.70 1.86
C LEU A 250 7.93 -21.14 3.30
N GLU A 251 7.48 -20.38 4.30
CA GLU A 251 7.73 -20.60 5.74
C GLU A 251 7.35 -22.02 6.23
N ARG A 252 6.43 -22.69 5.52
CA ARG A 252 5.94 -24.03 5.85
C ARG A 252 7.00 -25.14 5.81
N PHE A 253 8.11 -24.95 5.11
CA PHE A 253 9.20 -25.95 5.02
C PHE A 253 10.37 -25.69 5.97
N VAL A 254 10.61 -24.43 6.33
CA VAL A 254 11.76 -23.98 7.14
C VAL A 254 11.86 -24.73 8.47
N SER A 255 10.72 -25.10 9.05
CA SER A 255 10.64 -25.65 10.40
C SER A 255 11.39 -26.97 10.68
N LYS A 256 11.75 -27.80 9.67
CA LYS A 256 12.36 -29.14 9.94
C LYS A 256 13.40 -29.72 8.96
N ASN A 257 13.57 -29.28 7.71
CA ASN A 257 14.40 -30.02 6.72
C ASN A 257 15.23 -29.12 5.78
N LYS A 258 16.26 -29.71 5.14
CA LYS A 258 16.89 -29.14 3.92
C LYS A 258 15.85 -29.12 2.80
N VAL A 259 15.77 -28.02 2.04
CA VAL A 259 14.81 -27.83 0.94
C VAL A 259 15.47 -28.23 -0.38
N GLU A 260 14.85 -29.14 -1.13
CA GLU A 260 15.33 -29.55 -2.45
C GLU A 260 14.58 -28.86 -3.60
N VAL A 261 15.15 -28.92 -4.81
CA VAL A 261 14.49 -28.59 -6.09
C VAL A 261 13.11 -29.26 -6.19
N SER A 262 13.03 -30.52 -5.74
CA SER A 262 11.79 -31.30 -5.80
C SER A 262 10.68 -30.70 -4.92
N ASP A 263 11.01 -30.07 -3.80
CA ASP A 263 10.03 -29.49 -2.86
C ASP A 263 9.51 -28.14 -3.33
N LEU A 264 10.39 -27.25 -3.80
CA LEU A 264 9.97 -26.01 -4.45
C LEU A 264 9.04 -26.30 -5.62
N LYS A 265 9.41 -27.26 -6.49
CA LYS A 265 8.56 -27.71 -7.60
C LYS A 265 7.19 -28.23 -7.12
N LYS A 266 7.15 -29.11 -6.11
CA LYS A 266 5.88 -29.60 -5.51
C LYS A 266 5.00 -28.47 -4.98
N MET A 267 5.57 -27.39 -4.43
CA MET A 267 4.79 -26.25 -3.91
C MET A 267 4.04 -25.51 -5.01
N TYR A 268 4.70 -25.22 -6.15
CA TYR A 268 4.06 -24.56 -7.29
C TYR A 268 3.03 -25.47 -7.97
N ILE A 269 3.37 -26.75 -8.17
CA ILE A 269 2.42 -27.75 -8.71
C ILE A 269 1.18 -27.84 -7.81
N LYS A 270 1.32 -27.93 -6.49
CA LYS A 270 0.19 -27.99 -5.56
C LYS A 270 -0.72 -26.75 -5.58
N ALA A 271 -0.18 -25.56 -5.92
CA ALA A 271 -0.99 -24.36 -6.12
C ALA A 271 -1.75 -24.40 -7.45
N ILE A 272 -1.13 -24.94 -8.50
CA ILE A 272 -1.73 -25.20 -9.81
C ILE A 272 -2.83 -26.28 -9.72
N ASP A 273 -2.57 -27.38 -9.01
CA ASP A 273 -3.55 -28.45 -8.70
C ASP A 273 -4.78 -27.89 -7.98
N LYS A 274 -4.58 -27.02 -6.98
CA LYS A 274 -5.67 -26.37 -6.22
C LYS A 274 -6.50 -25.42 -7.09
N ALA A 275 -5.96 -24.96 -8.21
CA ALA A 275 -6.66 -24.16 -9.22
C ALA A 275 -7.23 -25.02 -10.38
N ASP A 276 -7.21 -26.35 -10.26
CA ASP A 276 -7.51 -27.33 -11.33
C ASP A 276 -6.87 -26.94 -12.67
N TYR A 277 -5.59 -26.55 -12.63
CA TYR A 277 -4.81 -26.09 -13.79
C TYR A 277 -5.46 -24.93 -14.59
N GLY A 278 -6.41 -24.20 -13.99
CA GLY A 278 -7.18 -23.13 -14.61
C GLY A 278 -8.48 -23.58 -15.32
N LYS A 279 -8.84 -24.87 -15.29
CA LYS A 279 -9.96 -25.46 -16.04
C LYS A 279 -11.28 -24.71 -15.87
N GLY A 280 -11.66 -24.35 -14.65
CA GLY A 280 -12.88 -23.58 -14.37
C GLY A 280 -12.95 -22.21 -15.06
N ILE A 281 -11.81 -21.57 -15.34
CA ILE A 281 -11.75 -20.32 -16.12
C ILE A 281 -11.95 -20.61 -17.61
N PHE A 282 -11.39 -21.70 -18.16
CA PHE A 282 -11.66 -22.11 -19.54
C PHE A 282 -13.14 -22.43 -19.76
N GLU A 283 -13.80 -23.05 -18.77
CA GLU A 283 -15.24 -23.32 -18.79
C GLU A 283 -16.06 -22.02 -18.77
N LYS A 284 -15.81 -21.14 -17.78
CA LYS A 284 -16.48 -19.83 -17.67
C LYS A 284 -16.25 -18.95 -18.92
N ILE A 285 -15.02 -18.86 -19.45
CA ILE A 285 -14.72 -18.09 -20.67
C ILE A 285 -15.31 -18.72 -21.94
N THR A 286 -15.33 -20.05 -22.06
CA THR A 286 -15.98 -20.71 -23.20
C THR A 286 -17.48 -20.42 -23.23
N ALA A 287 -18.15 -20.35 -22.07
CA ALA A 287 -19.55 -19.95 -21.99
C ALA A 287 -19.76 -18.48 -22.41
N ILE A 288 -18.93 -17.54 -21.95
CA ILE A 288 -18.95 -16.13 -22.38
C ILE A 288 -18.71 -16.02 -23.90
N ALA A 289 -17.69 -16.71 -24.41
CA ALA A 289 -17.30 -16.66 -25.82
C ALA A 289 -18.39 -17.24 -26.75
N LYS A 290 -19.04 -18.35 -26.34
CA LYS A 290 -20.19 -18.94 -27.02
C LYS A 290 -21.34 -17.94 -27.19
N ILE A 291 -21.69 -17.22 -26.11
CA ILE A 291 -22.75 -16.20 -26.14
C ILE A 291 -22.37 -15.02 -27.05
N LEU A 292 -21.13 -14.51 -26.92
CA LEU A 292 -20.64 -13.39 -27.73
C LEU A 292 -20.24 -13.77 -29.16
N ARG A 293 -20.40 -15.04 -29.54
CA ARG A 293 -20.07 -15.64 -30.85
C ARG A 293 -18.60 -15.46 -31.26
N ILE A 294 -17.70 -15.66 -30.29
CA ILE A 294 -16.24 -15.65 -30.47
C ILE A 294 -15.71 -17.07 -30.24
N PRO A 295 -14.68 -17.55 -30.98
CA PRO A 295 -14.00 -18.80 -30.66
C PRO A 295 -13.40 -18.78 -29.25
N SER A 296 -13.28 -19.94 -28.60
CA SER A 296 -12.48 -20.12 -27.38
C SER A 296 -11.30 -21.07 -27.64
N ALA A 297 -10.23 -20.93 -26.87
CA ALA A 297 -9.07 -21.82 -26.94
C ALA A 297 -9.32 -23.15 -26.21
N SER A 298 -8.73 -24.24 -26.71
CA SER A 298 -8.81 -25.58 -26.12
C SER A 298 -8.00 -25.66 -24.82
N TYR A 299 -8.66 -26.11 -23.74
CA TYR A 299 -8.03 -26.39 -22.45
C TYR A 299 -7.06 -27.58 -22.55
N GLU A 300 -7.39 -28.58 -23.35
CA GLU A 300 -6.59 -29.79 -23.57
C GLU A 300 -5.25 -29.43 -24.24
N SER A 301 -5.30 -28.54 -25.23
CA SER A 301 -4.13 -28.03 -25.94
C SER A 301 -3.25 -27.19 -25.01
N PHE A 302 -3.86 -26.33 -24.19
CA PHE A 302 -3.17 -25.58 -23.14
C PHE A 302 -2.47 -26.50 -22.14
N LYS A 303 -3.21 -27.47 -21.58
CA LYS A 303 -2.73 -28.44 -20.58
C LYS A 303 -1.58 -29.26 -21.12
N ALA A 304 -1.64 -29.70 -22.38
CA ALA A 304 -0.54 -30.41 -23.04
C ALA A 304 0.74 -29.55 -23.11
N SER A 305 0.65 -28.28 -23.55
CA SER A 305 1.80 -27.36 -23.53
C SER A 305 2.33 -27.09 -22.11
N LEU A 306 1.44 -26.96 -21.13
CA LEU A 306 1.79 -26.74 -19.72
C LEU A 306 2.55 -27.94 -19.14
N ASP A 307 2.11 -29.16 -19.43
CA ASP A 307 2.73 -30.39 -18.94
C ASP A 307 4.12 -30.64 -19.53
N ARG A 308 4.42 -30.11 -20.73
CA ARG A 308 5.81 -30.10 -21.28
C ARG A 308 6.79 -29.37 -20.35
N VAL A 309 6.33 -28.33 -19.63
CA VAL A 309 7.15 -27.52 -18.72
C VAL A 309 7.05 -28.00 -17.27
N ILE A 310 5.86 -28.38 -16.79
CA ILE A 310 5.68 -28.91 -15.42
C ILE A 310 6.56 -30.13 -15.15
N ASN A 311 6.88 -30.94 -16.17
CA ASN A 311 7.77 -32.08 -16.00
C ASN A 311 9.28 -31.71 -15.88
N GLN A 312 9.70 -30.49 -16.22
CA GLN A 312 11.11 -30.06 -16.18
C GLN A 312 11.64 -29.77 -14.76
N GLU A 313 12.97 -29.68 -14.60
CA GLU A 313 13.62 -29.25 -13.35
C GLU A 313 13.47 -27.74 -13.07
N THR A 314 13.27 -26.93 -14.12
CA THR A 314 13.30 -25.46 -14.10
C THR A 314 12.14 -24.87 -14.90
N GLY A 315 11.72 -23.63 -14.60
CA GLY A 315 10.62 -22.96 -15.34
C GLY A 315 9.21 -23.26 -14.82
N PHE A 316 9.07 -24.08 -13.76
CA PHE A 316 7.79 -24.40 -13.12
C PHE A 316 7.12 -23.21 -12.40
N GLN A 317 7.83 -22.09 -12.24
CA GLN A 317 7.22 -20.84 -11.75
C GLN A 317 6.47 -20.12 -12.89
N TYR A 318 6.97 -20.22 -14.12
CA TYR A 318 6.32 -19.61 -15.28
C TYR A 318 4.99 -20.29 -15.63
N THR A 319 4.84 -21.59 -15.39
CA THR A 319 3.54 -22.29 -15.57
C THR A 319 2.47 -21.82 -14.57
N TYR A 320 2.88 -21.53 -13.33
CA TYR A 320 2.03 -20.86 -12.34
C TYR A 320 1.67 -19.44 -12.77
N ASP A 321 2.64 -18.69 -13.30
CA ASP A 321 2.46 -17.29 -13.70
C ASP A 321 1.64 -17.12 -14.99
N VAL A 322 1.69 -18.07 -15.94
CA VAL A 322 0.78 -18.15 -17.09
C VAL A 322 -0.67 -18.37 -16.64
N ILE A 323 -0.90 -19.31 -15.72
CA ILE A 323 -2.25 -19.53 -15.16
C ILE A 323 -2.74 -18.27 -14.44
N LYS A 324 -1.88 -17.62 -13.65
CA LYS A 324 -2.16 -16.34 -12.99
C LYS A 324 -2.52 -15.24 -14.00
N ASP A 325 -1.77 -15.10 -15.09
CA ASP A 325 -2.05 -14.12 -16.15
C ASP A 325 -3.35 -14.41 -16.90
N LEU A 326 -3.77 -15.69 -16.99
CA LEU A 326 -5.10 -16.07 -17.49
C LEU A 326 -6.21 -15.70 -16.48
N MET A 327 -5.96 -15.80 -15.17
CA MET A 327 -6.88 -15.33 -14.11
C MET A 327 -7.00 -13.80 -14.07
N ASP A 328 -5.89 -13.07 -14.24
CA ASP A 328 -5.90 -11.61 -14.35
C ASP A 328 -6.72 -11.16 -15.57
N THR A 329 -6.62 -11.85 -16.72
CA THR A 329 -7.48 -11.60 -17.89
C THR A 329 -8.95 -11.90 -17.63
N TYR A 330 -9.27 -12.98 -16.92
CA TYR A 330 -10.66 -13.25 -16.52
C TYR A 330 -11.20 -12.16 -15.60
N SER A 331 -10.38 -11.68 -14.66
CA SER A 331 -10.74 -10.58 -13.74
C SER A 331 -11.06 -9.30 -14.50
N GLU A 332 -10.25 -8.91 -15.51
CA GLU A 332 -10.54 -7.76 -16.39
C GLU A 332 -11.82 -7.96 -17.23
N ILE A 333 -12.22 -9.21 -17.55
CA ILE A 333 -13.47 -9.49 -18.27
C ILE A 333 -14.68 -9.27 -17.36
N ILE A 334 -14.69 -9.86 -16.16
CA ILE A 334 -15.86 -9.82 -15.27
C ILE A 334 -16.10 -8.41 -14.69
N GLU A 335 -15.05 -7.60 -14.50
CA GLU A 335 -15.19 -6.20 -14.08
C GLU A 335 -15.95 -5.35 -15.10
N LEU A 336 -15.83 -5.67 -16.39
CA LEU A 336 -16.48 -4.97 -17.50
C LEU A 336 -17.83 -5.57 -17.89
N LEU A 337 -18.07 -6.84 -17.58
CA LEU A 337 -19.24 -7.60 -18.01
C LEU A 337 -20.59 -6.98 -17.60
N PRO A 338 -20.77 -6.34 -16.42
CA PRO A 338 -21.99 -5.61 -16.05
C PRO A 338 -22.40 -4.50 -17.01
N LYS A 339 -21.44 -3.88 -17.72
CA LYS A 339 -21.70 -2.80 -18.70
C LYS A 339 -21.89 -3.33 -20.14
N ALA A 340 -21.61 -4.61 -20.40
CA ALA A 340 -21.35 -5.13 -21.75
C ALA A 340 -22.61 -5.46 -22.61
N PHE A 341 -23.72 -4.75 -22.41
CA PHE A 341 -25.01 -4.98 -23.08
C PHE A 341 -25.15 -4.38 -24.49
N THR A 342 -24.07 -3.91 -25.12
CA THR A 342 -24.12 -3.24 -26.43
C THR A 342 -24.42 -4.19 -27.59
N ASN A 343 -25.42 -3.86 -28.42
CA ASN A 343 -25.65 -4.51 -29.71
C ASN A 343 -25.76 -3.49 -30.87
N CYS A 344 -25.06 -3.77 -31.96
CA CYS A 344 -25.03 -2.96 -33.18
C CYS A 344 -26.29 -3.10 -34.04
N PHE A 345 -26.88 -4.29 -34.05
CA PHE A 345 -28.08 -4.57 -34.83
C PHE A 345 -28.95 -5.56 -34.03
N PRO A 346 -29.91 -5.07 -33.21
CA PRO A 346 -30.83 -5.94 -32.49
C PRO A 346 -31.70 -6.71 -33.47
N ASP A 347 -31.99 -7.97 -33.15
CA ASP A 347 -32.83 -8.80 -34.01
C ASP A 347 -34.29 -8.40 -33.80
N PHE A 348 -34.87 -7.74 -34.81
CA PHE A 348 -36.20 -7.13 -34.75
C PHE A 348 -37.31 -8.13 -34.37
N ALA A 349 -37.12 -9.43 -34.59
CA ALA A 349 -38.08 -10.46 -34.23
C ALA A 349 -38.06 -10.89 -32.75
N SER A 350 -37.10 -10.44 -31.94
CA SER A 350 -36.90 -10.93 -30.55
C SER A 350 -38.05 -10.57 -29.60
N PHE A 351 -38.40 -9.29 -29.51
CA PHE A 351 -39.54 -8.81 -28.71
C PHE A 351 -40.27 -7.62 -29.37
N PRO A 352 -40.79 -7.77 -30.62
CA PRO A 352 -41.25 -6.63 -31.41
C PRO A 352 -42.44 -5.86 -30.82
N LYS A 353 -43.30 -6.50 -30.01
CA LYS A 353 -44.50 -5.85 -29.43
C LYS A 353 -44.64 -6.08 -27.92
N HIS A 354 -43.63 -6.64 -27.25
CA HIS A 354 -43.70 -6.94 -25.82
C HIS A 354 -42.40 -6.57 -25.11
N ILE A 355 -42.47 -6.38 -23.79
CA ILE A 355 -41.32 -6.12 -22.92
C ILE A 355 -41.54 -6.86 -21.59
N MET A 356 -40.67 -7.79 -21.24
CA MET A 356 -40.77 -8.55 -19.98
C MET A 356 -40.21 -7.73 -18.81
N LEU A 357 -41.01 -7.55 -17.75
CA LEU A 357 -40.67 -6.75 -16.57
C LEU A 357 -40.03 -7.56 -15.43
N GLY A 358 -39.97 -8.88 -15.55
CA GLY A 358 -39.42 -9.81 -14.57
C GLY A 358 -40.47 -10.58 -13.75
N LYS A 359 -40.00 -11.43 -12.84
CA LYS A 359 -40.79 -12.16 -11.84
C LYS A 359 -41.46 -11.18 -10.87
N ILE A 360 -42.71 -11.43 -10.50
CA ILE A 360 -43.48 -10.54 -9.60
C ILE A 360 -42.89 -10.52 -8.18
N ILE A 361 -42.39 -11.67 -7.71
CA ILE A 361 -41.65 -11.80 -6.47
C ILE A 361 -40.25 -12.29 -6.86
N SER A 362 -39.28 -11.38 -6.91
CA SER A 362 -37.89 -11.70 -7.27
C SER A 362 -36.97 -11.37 -6.08
N ASP A 363 -36.18 -12.35 -5.67
CA ASP A 363 -35.15 -12.29 -4.64
C ASP A 363 -33.74 -12.08 -5.24
N VAL A 364 -33.58 -12.30 -6.55
CA VAL A 364 -32.33 -12.07 -7.28
C VAL A 364 -32.18 -10.63 -7.76
N GLN A 365 -30.97 -10.08 -7.65
CA GLN A 365 -30.64 -8.72 -8.10
C GLN A 365 -30.63 -8.59 -9.64
N LEU A 366 -30.42 -9.69 -10.36
CA LEU A 366 -30.36 -9.78 -11.82
C LEU A 366 -31.32 -10.88 -12.30
N ASP A 367 -32.51 -10.47 -12.69
CA ASP A 367 -33.58 -11.35 -13.18
C ASP A 367 -33.45 -11.56 -14.70
N PHE A 368 -33.20 -12.80 -15.13
CA PHE A 368 -33.09 -13.18 -16.55
C PHE A 368 -34.42 -13.06 -17.31
N SER A 369 -35.55 -13.07 -16.61
CA SER A 369 -36.88 -12.88 -17.19
C SER A 369 -37.24 -11.40 -17.37
N ARG A 370 -36.36 -10.47 -16.99
CA ARG A 370 -36.53 -9.03 -17.21
C ARG A 370 -35.65 -8.55 -18.36
N HIS A 371 -36.22 -7.81 -19.31
CA HIS A 371 -35.44 -7.14 -20.33
C HIS A 371 -34.54 -6.07 -19.70
N GLN A 372 -33.23 -6.21 -19.93
CA GLN A 372 -32.26 -5.15 -19.68
C GLN A 372 -32.34 -4.11 -20.81
N PHE A 373 -31.59 -3.02 -20.74
CA PHE A 373 -31.39 -2.13 -21.89
C PHE A 373 -30.18 -2.58 -22.70
N TYR A 374 -30.38 -2.78 -23.99
CA TYR A 374 -29.33 -3.15 -24.94
C TYR A 374 -28.90 -1.89 -25.70
N ASN A 375 -27.81 -1.28 -25.25
CA ASN A 375 -27.26 -0.04 -25.82
C ASN A 375 -26.98 -0.19 -27.32
N SER A 376 -27.24 0.87 -28.10
CA SER A 376 -26.60 1.00 -29.40
C SER A 376 -25.08 1.24 -29.24
N PRO A 377 -24.25 0.99 -30.27
CA PRO A 377 -22.83 1.35 -30.24
C PRO A 377 -22.57 2.85 -30.25
N ALA A 378 -23.59 3.68 -30.51
CA ALA A 378 -23.49 5.14 -30.42
C ALA A 378 -23.63 5.66 -28.97
N LEU A 379 -24.09 4.81 -28.03
CA LEU A 379 -24.12 5.10 -26.59
C LEU A 379 -23.03 4.35 -25.78
N ASP A 380 -22.25 3.48 -26.42
CA ASP A 380 -21.14 2.73 -25.79
C ASP A 380 -19.82 3.52 -25.86
N ASP A 381 -19.77 4.68 -25.19
CA ASP A 381 -18.61 5.61 -25.16
C ASP A 381 -17.31 4.89 -24.73
N GLU A 382 -17.38 4.03 -23.71
CA GLU A 382 -16.27 3.21 -23.22
C GLU A 382 -15.94 2.01 -24.13
N LYS A 383 -16.79 1.73 -25.13
CA LYS A 383 -16.73 0.58 -26.05
C LYS A 383 -16.63 -0.75 -25.30
N THR A 384 -17.31 -0.86 -24.16
CA THR A 384 -17.09 -1.89 -23.15
C THR A 384 -17.32 -3.29 -23.70
N THR A 385 -18.35 -3.49 -24.54
CA THR A 385 -18.57 -4.79 -25.20
C THR A 385 -17.43 -5.14 -26.15
N GLN A 386 -16.81 -4.18 -26.82
CA GLN A 386 -15.62 -4.42 -27.66
C GLN A 386 -14.35 -4.65 -26.83
N ARG A 387 -14.25 -4.03 -25.64
CA ARG A 387 -13.17 -4.28 -24.67
C ARG A 387 -13.23 -5.72 -24.15
N VAL A 388 -14.41 -6.19 -23.71
CA VAL A 388 -14.65 -7.60 -23.33
C VAL A 388 -14.31 -8.56 -24.48
N LYS A 389 -14.77 -8.28 -25.70
CA LYS A 389 -14.45 -9.10 -26.89
C LYS A 389 -12.95 -9.13 -27.21
N THR A 390 -12.23 -8.04 -26.96
CA THR A 390 -10.76 -7.97 -27.10
C THR A 390 -10.04 -8.76 -26.01
N LEU A 391 -10.51 -8.73 -24.76
CA LEU A 391 -9.95 -9.51 -23.65
C LEU A 391 -10.15 -11.02 -23.81
N ILE A 392 -11.28 -11.47 -24.36
CA ILE A 392 -11.49 -12.89 -24.72
C ILE A 392 -10.49 -13.32 -25.81
N LYS A 393 -10.25 -12.45 -26.81
CA LYS A 393 -9.18 -12.68 -27.79
C LYS A 393 -7.80 -12.69 -27.13
N ARG A 394 -7.54 -11.84 -26.13
CA ARG A 394 -6.29 -11.85 -25.34
C ARG A 394 -6.10 -13.17 -24.62
N PHE A 395 -7.13 -13.71 -23.97
CA PHE A 395 -7.09 -15.04 -23.34
C PHE A 395 -6.72 -16.12 -24.37
N ASN A 396 -7.40 -16.15 -25.52
CA ASN A 396 -7.09 -17.11 -26.59
C ASN A 396 -5.66 -16.97 -27.11
N GLN A 397 -5.16 -15.74 -27.26
CA GLN A 397 -3.79 -15.47 -27.71
C GLN A 397 -2.75 -15.80 -26.62
N GLN A 398 -3.04 -15.58 -25.32
CA GLN A 398 -2.20 -16.08 -24.22
C GLN A 398 -2.08 -17.60 -24.26
N VAL A 399 -3.19 -18.31 -24.52
CA VAL A 399 -3.17 -19.78 -24.64
C VAL A 399 -2.42 -20.24 -25.90
N GLY A 400 -2.70 -19.62 -27.05
CA GLY A 400 -2.15 -20.02 -28.36
C GLY A 400 -0.67 -19.67 -28.55
N ASN A 401 -0.18 -18.60 -27.93
CA ASN A 401 1.22 -18.17 -28.01
C ASN A 401 2.03 -18.55 -26.75
N PHE A 402 1.48 -19.30 -25.79
CA PHE A 402 2.26 -19.84 -24.67
C PHE A 402 3.28 -20.85 -25.22
N ASP A 403 4.55 -20.46 -25.22
CA ASP A 403 5.62 -21.27 -25.81
C ASP A 403 6.44 -22.00 -24.74
N PRO A 404 6.21 -23.32 -24.55
CA PRO A 404 7.04 -24.13 -23.66
C PRO A 404 8.46 -24.35 -24.22
N ASP A 405 8.68 -24.23 -25.54
CA ASP A 405 10.00 -24.36 -26.13
C ASP A 405 10.92 -23.18 -25.79
N ASN A 406 10.40 -21.94 -25.73
CA ASN A 406 11.11 -20.80 -25.15
C ASN A 406 11.59 -21.10 -23.72
N ILE A 407 10.73 -21.63 -22.83
CA ILE A 407 11.12 -21.97 -21.45
C ILE A 407 12.16 -23.12 -21.41
N ILE A 408 12.02 -24.11 -22.29
CA ILE A 408 12.88 -25.31 -22.28
C ILE A 408 14.26 -25.04 -22.92
N LYS A 409 14.33 -24.18 -23.94
CA LYS A 409 15.51 -23.98 -24.80
C LYS A 409 16.24 -22.66 -24.57
N ASN A 410 15.55 -21.57 -24.21
CA ASN A 410 16.20 -20.26 -24.08
C ASN A 410 16.98 -20.17 -22.76
N LYS A 411 18.25 -20.58 -22.82
CA LYS A 411 19.19 -20.63 -21.68
C LYS A 411 20.45 -19.78 -21.95
N VAL A 412 20.31 -18.74 -22.79
CA VAL A 412 21.45 -18.01 -23.36
C VAL A 412 21.42 -16.51 -23.06
N GLN A 413 20.25 -15.89 -23.06
CA GLN A 413 20.09 -14.45 -22.86
C GLN A 413 19.03 -14.10 -21.80
N VAL A 414 19.43 -13.29 -20.81
CA VAL A 414 18.54 -12.63 -19.86
C VAL A 414 18.14 -11.27 -20.43
N LYS A 415 16.88 -10.87 -20.23
CA LYS A 415 16.41 -9.50 -20.51
C LYS A 415 15.74 -8.90 -19.28
N ILE A 416 15.89 -7.58 -19.15
CA ILE A 416 15.16 -6.78 -18.16
C ILE A 416 14.21 -5.86 -18.91
N THR A 417 12.92 -5.91 -18.55
CA THR A 417 11.85 -5.16 -19.25
C THR A 417 11.07 -4.29 -18.26
N PRO A 418 10.96 -2.96 -18.48
CA PRO A 418 10.14 -2.08 -17.65
C PRO A 418 8.66 -2.50 -17.63
N SER A 419 8.07 -2.51 -16.44
CA SER A 419 6.74 -3.07 -16.19
C SER A 419 6.07 -2.38 -14.99
N GLN A 420 4.85 -2.79 -14.62
CA GLN A 420 4.06 -2.17 -13.56
C GLN A 420 3.63 -3.18 -12.49
N LYS A 421 3.76 -2.80 -11.22
CA LYS A 421 3.44 -3.64 -10.05
C LYS A 421 1.93 -3.73 -9.80
N LEU A 422 1.28 -2.57 -9.76
CA LEU A 422 -0.13 -2.41 -9.40
C LEU A 422 -0.87 -1.79 -10.58
N ASN A 423 -1.50 -2.63 -11.39
CA ASN A 423 -2.44 -2.28 -12.47
C ASN A 423 -3.00 -3.58 -13.10
N PRO A 424 -4.08 -3.51 -13.91
CA PRO A 424 -4.52 -4.62 -14.76
C PRO A 424 -3.39 -5.16 -15.64
N LEU A 425 -3.48 -6.44 -16.05
CA LEU A 425 -2.47 -7.09 -16.89
C LEU A 425 -2.27 -6.34 -18.23
N SER A 426 -3.34 -5.71 -18.74
CA SER A 426 -3.30 -4.75 -19.86
C SER A 426 -2.12 -3.76 -19.84
N ASN A 427 -1.66 -3.32 -18.67
CA ASN A 427 -0.63 -2.28 -18.55
C ASN A 427 0.78 -2.83 -18.21
N LYS A 428 0.91 -4.14 -17.98
CA LYS A 428 2.19 -4.81 -17.70
C LYS A 428 2.92 -5.11 -19.02
N ALA A 429 4.22 -5.37 -18.97
CA ALA A 429 4.96 -5.90 -20.12
C ALA A 429 4.53 -7.34 -20.44
N VAL A 430 4.61 -7.73 -21.72
CA VAL A 430 4.34 -9.10 -22.19
C VAL A 430 5.49 -10.01 -21.74
N PRO A 431 5.22 -11.04 -20.90
CA PRO A 431 6.24 -11.96 -20.39
C PRO A 431 6.90 -12.83 -21.48
N PHE A 432 8.10 -13.33 -21.19
CA PHE A 432 8.93 -14.10 -22.14
C PHE A 432 8.39 -15.48 -22.52
N TYR A 433 7.52 -16.05 -21.68
CA TYR A 433 6.89 -17.33 -21.91
C TYR A 433 5.74 -17.28 -22.94
N TYR A 434 5.45 -16.10 -23.49
CA TYR A 434 4.61 -15.97 -24.67
C TYR A 434 5.44 -15.56 -25.88
N GLN A 435 5.24 -16.22 -27.02
CA GLN A 435 5.67 -15.71 -28.31
C GLN A 435 4.89 -14.41 -28.60
N ALA A 436 5.57 -13.27 -28.59
CA ALA A 436 4.94 -12.04 -29.04
C ALA A 436 4.64 -12.14 -30.56
N THR A 437 3.42 -11.79 -30.96
CA THR A 437 2.97 -11.74 -32.36
C THR A 437 2.13 -10.48 -32.59
N GLU A 438 2.02 -10.00 -33.83
CA GLU A 438 1.31 -8.72 -34.10
C GLU A 438 -0.17 -8.79 -33.71
N GLU A 439 -0.81 -9.96 -33.85
CA GLU A 439 -2.17 -10.21 -33.40
C GLU A 439 -2.26 -10.23 -31.86
N PHE A 440 -1.33 -10.90 -31.17
CA PHE A 440 -1.31 -10.90 -29.71
C PHE A 440 -1.12 -9.49 -29.14
N LEU A 441 -0.21 -8.68 -29.70
CA LEU A 441 -0.02 -7.27 -29.28
C LEU A 441 -1.27 -6.40 -29.52
N LYS A 442 -2.07 -6.68 -30.56
CA LYS A 442 -3.40 -6.09 -30.81
C LYS A 442 -4.51 -6.57 -29.87
N THR A 443 -4.22 -7.51 -28.96
CA THR A 443 -5.17 -7.94 -27.92
C THR A 443 -4.69 -7.64 -26.50
N TRP A 444 -3.38 -7.45 -26.29
CA TRP A 444 -2.80 -7.24 -24.96
C TRP A 444 -3.41 -6.05 -24.19
N ASN A 445 -3.53 -4.91 -24.87
CA ASN A 445 -4.07 -3.67 -24.32
C ASN A 445 -5.09 -3.04 -25.29
N PHE A 446 -6.33 -2.86 -24.85
CA PHE A 446 -7.42 -2.34 -25.67
C PHE A 446 -7.26 -0.86 -26.06
N ASP A 447 -6.77 -0.04 -25.15
CA ASP A 447 -6.68 1.42 -25.33
C ASP A 447 -5.59 1.77 -26.35
N LYS A 448 -4.42 1.12 -26.24
CA LYS A 448 -3.36 1.17 -27.25
C LYS A 448 -3.83 0.64 -28.60
N THR A 449 -4.59 -0.45 -28.63
CA THR A 449 -5.12 -1.00 -29.89
C THR A 449 -6.09 -0.03 -30.57
N SER A 450 -7.01 0.56 -29.80
CA SER A 450 -7.95 1.60 -30.28
C SER A 450 -7.20 2.83 -30.83
N ASN A 451 -6.12 3.22 -30.16
CA ASN A 451 -5.26 4.34 -30.57
C ASN A 451 -4.18 3.95 -31.61
N ARG A 452 -4.29 2.76 -32.23
CA ARG A 452 -3.33 2.20 -33.23
C ARG A 452 -1.87 2.09 -32.75
N SER A 453 -1.64 2.15 -31.44
CA SER A 453 -0.34 2.05 -30.76
C SER A 453 -0.16 0.70 -30.04
N SER A 454 -0.89 -0.35 -30.43
CA SER A 454 -0.74 -1.72 -29.91
C SER A 454 0.69 -2.27 -30.01
N GLY A 455 1.44 -1.82 -31.03
CA GLY A 455 2.86 -2.12 -31.17
C GLY A 455 3.74 -1.57 -30.03
N ASN A 456 3.28 -0.58 -29.26
CA ASN A 456 3.99 0.03 -28.12
C ASN A 456 3.67 -0.71 -26.80
N ASN A 457 3.38 -2.01 -26.89
CA ASN A 457 3.44 -2.93 -25.76
C ASN A 457 4.88 -3.45 -25.63
N LEU A 458 5.45 -3.34 -24.42
CA LEU A 458 6.81 -3.80 -24.16
C LEU A 458 6.83 -5.33 -24.07
N THR A 459 7.85 -5.96 -24.63
CA THR A 459 7.97 -7.41 -24.80
C THR A 459 9.37 -7.90 -24.41
N PHE A 460 9.47 -9.20 -24.12
CA PHE A 460 10.76 -9.87 -24.09
C PHE A 460 11.39 -9.95 -25.50
N ASP A 461 10.71 -10.53 -26.48
CA ASP A 461 11.23 -10.62 -27.85
C ASP A 461 10.92 -9.37 -28.68
N THR A 462 11.97 -8.80 -29.29
CA THR A 462 11.89 -7.55 -30.08
C THR A 462 12.39 -7.70 -31.52
N GLU A 463 13.01 -8.82 -31.89
CA GLU A 463 13.74 -8.97 -33.17
C GLU A 463 12.86 -9.00 -34.43
N TRP A 464 11.58 -9.37 -34.30
CA TRP A 464 10.66 -9.55 -35.43
C TRP A 464 9.73 -8.34 -35.67
N VAL A 465 9.76 -7.32 -34.81
CA VAL A 465 8.83 -6.17 -34.86
C VAL A 465 9.43 -5.00 -35.66
N SER A 466 9.53 -5.17 -36.98
CA SER A 466 10.14 -4.19 -37.91
C SER A 466 9.38 -2.86 -38.08
N VAL A 467 8.51 -2.47 -37.14
CA VAL A 467 7.64 -1.30 -37.23
C VAL A 467 7.61 -0.51 -35.92
N GLY A 468 8.15 0.72 -35.98
CA GLY A 468 7.85 1.80 -35.05
C GLY A 468 8.78 1.96 -33.83
N LEU A 469 9.70 2.92 -33.97
CA LEU A 469 10.35 3.74 -32.92
C LEU A 469 11.37 3.08 -31.97
N PHE A 470 12.35 3.90 -31.58
CA PHE A 470 13.49 3.63 -30.69
C PHE A 470 13.12 2.99 -29.34
N GLU A 471 11.87 3.15 -28.89
CA GLU A 471 11.41 2.80 -27.55
C GLU A 471 11.46 1.28 -27.26
N LYS A 472 11.42 0.45 -28.30
CA LYS A 472 11.32 -1.02 -28.16
C LYS A 472 12.67 -1.72 -28.10
N GLU A 473 13.67 -1.25 -28.86
CA GLU A 473 15.00 -1.87 -28.86
C GLU A 473 15.68 -1.75 -27.50
N LYS A 474 15.50 -0.60 -26.84
CA LYS A 474 16.21 -0.22 -25.61
C LYS A 474 15.27 0.56 -24.67
N PRO A 475 14.19 -0.06 -24.13
CA PRO A 475 13.22 0.65 -23.28
C PRO A 475 13.84 1.18 -21.97
N LEU A 476 14.97 0.60 -21.54
CA LEU A 476 15.75 1.08 -20.39
C LEU A 476 16.55 2.36 -20.67
N ASN A 477 16.76 2.73 -21.94
CA ASN A 477 17.43 3.98 -22.33
C ASN A 477 16.50 5.22 -22.29
N LEU A 478 15.21 5.05 -22.00
CA LEU A 478 14.21 6.12 -21.96
C LEU A 478 13.84 6.50 -20.52
N ASN A 479 13.05 7.56 -20.34
CA ASN A 479 12.47 7.81 -19.03
C ASN A 479 11.48 6.67 -18.66
N ILE A 480 11.88 5.89 -17.66
CA ILE A 480 11.14 4.74 -17.14
C ILE A 480 10.19 5.07 -15.97
N ASP A 481 10.01 6.33 -15.56
CA ASP A 481 9.29 6.72 -14.33
C ASP A 481 7.86 6.17 -14.19
N ASN A 482 7.16 5.95 -15.30
CA ASN A 482 5.85 5.30 -15.34
C ASN A 482 5.89 3.77 -15.10
N TYR A 483 7.06 3.19 -14.85
CA TYR A 483 7.30 1.77 -14.58
C TYR A 483 7.87 1.56 -13.18
N SER A 484 7.03 1.01 -12.29
CA SER A 484 7.38 0.72 -10.89
C SER A 484 8.11 -0.62 -10.70
N PHE A 485 8.21 -1.43 -11.75
CA PHE A 485 8.67 -2.81 -11.71
C PHE A 485 9.60 -3.11 -12.87
N TYR A 486 10.53 -4.05 -12.66
CA TYR A 486 11.39 -4.61 -13.69
C TYR A 486 11.09 -6.10 -13.80
N ASN A 487 10.50 -6.54 -14.91
CA ASN A 487 10.53 -7.96 -15.24
C ASN A 487 12.01 -8.36 -15.45
N ILE A 488 12.43 -9.50 -14.90
CA ILE A 488 13.77 -10.08 -15.13
C ILE A 488 13.52 -11.54 -15.52
N GLU A 489 13.79 -11.88 -16.78
CA GLU A 489 13.26 -13.09 -17.42
C GLU A 489 14.32 -13.82 -18.27
N GLY A 490 14.11 -15.12 -18.51
CA GLY A 490 15.03 -15.99 -19.27
C GLY A 490 16.17 -16.63 -18.45
N HIS A 491 16.43 -16.18 -17.23
CA HIS A 491 17.53 -16.64 -16.36
C HIS A 491 17.39 -18.07 -15.82
N GLN A 492 16.19 -18.63 -15.71
CA GLN A 492 15.99 -19.98 -15.17
C GLN A 492 16.55 -21.05 -16.12
N GLY A 493 17.26 -22.03 -15.57
CA GLY A 493 17.95 -23.07 -16.32
C GLY A 493 19.37 -22.70 -16.80
N MET A 494 19.77 -21.43 -16.71
CA MET A 494 21.16 -20.99 -16.94
C MET A 494 22.08 -21.33 -15.76
N ASP A 495 23.39 -21.34 -15.98
CA ASP A 495 24.37 -21.25 -14.87
C ASP A 495 24.20 -19.93 -14.12
N HIS A 496 24.08 -19.98 -12.79
CA HIS A 496 23.82 -18.81 -11.94
C HIS A 496 24.88 -17.72 -12.06
N ARG A 497 26.13 -18.05 -12.44
CA ARG A 497 27.20 -17.07 -12.65
C ARG A 497 26.98 -16.28 -13.94
N ILE A 498 26.55 -16.97 -15.00
CA ILE A 498 26.26 -16.36 -16.31
C ILE A 498 25.01 -15.48 -16.18
N ALA A 499 23.94 -15.98 -15.55
CA ALA A 499 22.75 -15.19 -15.28
C ALA A 499 23.05 -13.97 -14.39
N PHE A 500 23.84 -14.14 -13.33
CA PHE A 500 24.21 -13.04 -12.43
C PHE A 500 24.98 -11.93 -13.15
N GLU A 501 26.04 -12.28 -13.91
CA GLU A 501 26.83 -11.28 -14.63
C GLU A 501 26.03 -10.62 -15.76
N GLN A 502 25.13 -11.31 -16.46
CA GLN A 502 24.23 -10.66 -17.43
C GLN A 502 23.26 -9.66 -16.75
N ILE A 503 22.59 -10.05 -15.66
CA ILE A 503 21.68 -9.16 -14.91
C ILE A 503 22.45 -7.96 -14.36
N LYS A 504 23.64 -8.21 -13.80
CA LYS A 504 24.53 -7.19 -13.24
C LYS A 504 25.05 -6.23 -14.30
N GLU A 505 25.48 -6.71 -15.48
CA GLU A 505 25.87 -5.82 -16.58
C GLU A 505 24.70 -4.92 -16.99
N ILE A 506 23.50 -5.47 -17.21
CA ILE A 506 22.32 -4.68 -17.59
C ILE A 506 21.97 -3.66 -16.49
N ARG A 507 21.94 -4.09 -15.22
CA ARG A 507 21.65 -3.24 -14.06
C ARG A 507 22.64 -2.09 -13.94
N ASP A 508 23.93 -2.38 -13.94
CA ASP A 508 24.99 -1.40 -13.68
C ASP A 508 25.13 -0.42 -14.85
N LYS A 509 24.98 -0.91 -16.10
CA LYS A 509 25.02 -0.11 -17.33
C LYS A 509 23.80 0.82 -17.49
N GLN A 510 22.64 0.41 -17.00
CA GLN A 510 21.38 1.17 -17.05
C GLN A 510 21.02 1.84 -15.70
N GLN A 511 21.93 1.80 -14.71
CA GLN A 511 21.77 2.39 -13.37
C GLN A 511 20.45 2.00 -12.66
N LEU A 512 20.02 0.74 -12.81
CA LEU A 512 18.73 0.28 -12.28
C LEU A 512 18.79 0.05 -10.77
N GLY A 513 18.01 0.83 -10.01
CA GLY A 513 17.97 0.76 -8.55
C GLY A 513 17.26 -0.49 -7.99
N PHE A 514 17.92 -1.65 -8.03
CA PHE A 514 17.59 -2.88 -7.29
C PHE A 514 18.89 -3.65 -6.97
N ASP A 515 18.88 -4.59 -6.01
CA ASP A 515 20.05 -5.45 -5.74
C ASP A 515 19.81 -6.92 -6.15
N VAL A 516 20.88 -7.71 -6.28
CA VAL A 516 20.83 -9.11 -6.74
C VAL A 516 21.47 -10.05 -5.71
N MET A 517 20.69 -11.03 -5.26
CA MET A 517 21.09 -12.08 -4.31
C MET A 517 21.07 -13.45 -4.98
N LEU A 518 22.01 -14.31 -4.59
CA LEU A 518 22.11 -15.71 -5.02
C LEU A 518 21.91 -16.64 -3.82
N LEU A 519 20.94 -17.55 -3.90
CA LEU A 519 20.68 -18.54 -2.85
C LEU A 519 20.94 -19.96 -3.34
N SER A 520 21.67 -20.74 -2.54
CA SER A 520 21.95 -22.15 -2.81
C SER A 520 21.00 -23.07 -2.02
N LEU A 521 20.53 -24.16 -2.63
CA LEU A 521 19.79 -25.22 -1.94
C LEU A 521 20.73 -26.23 -1.25
N GLU A 522 21.95 -26.42 -1.75
CA GLU A 522 23.04 -27.05 -0.99
C GLU A 522 23.66 -26.05 0.01
N GLU A 523 24.08 -26.53 1.18
CA GLU A 523 24.71 -25.71 2.23
C GLU A 523 26.10 -25.20 1.78
N LEU A 524 26.34 -23.90 1.91
CA LEU A 524 27.52 -23.23 1.35
C LEU A 524 28.76 -23.28 2.26
N VAL A 525 29.27 -24.49 2.45
CA VAL A 525 30.57 -24.78 3.09
C VAL A 525 31.67 -23.91 2.47
N GLY A 526 32.37 -23.13 3.30
CA GLY A 526 33.55 -22.36 2.87
C GLY A 526 33.27 -21.09 2.05
N ASN A 527 32.03 -20.59 2.00
CA ASN A 527 31.69 -19.50 1.09
C ASN A 527 32.39 -18.16 1.43
N LYS A 528 33.16 -17.66 0.45
CA LYS A 528 33.90 -16.39 0.48
C LYS A 528 33.05 -15.21 -0.05
N ASP A 529 32.02 -15.47 -0.85
CA ASP A 529 31.24 -14.51 -1.63
C ASP A 529 30.01 -13.98 -0.87
N LEU A 530 29.87 -12.65 -0.76
CA LEU A 530 28.76 -12.02 -0.02
C LEU A 530 27.45 -11.97 -0.84
N SER A 531 27.52 -12.12 -2.16
CA SER A 531 26.31 -12.21 -3.00
C SER A 531 25.59 -13.57 -2.86
N LYS A 532 26.24 -14.54 -2.21
CA LYS A 532 25.78 -15.93 -2.07
C LYS A 532 25.41 -16.27 -0.63
N ALA A 533 24.25 -16.89 -0.42
CA ALA A 533 23.82 -17.39 0.88
C ALA A 533 23.15 -18.77 0.78
N TYR A 534 23.03 -19.46 1.92
CA TYR A 534 22.26 -20.69 2.01
C TYR A 534 20.76 -20.36 2.12
N PHE A 535 19.92 -21.01 1.31
CA PHE A 535 18.49 -20.66 1.16
C PHE A 535 17.72 -20.66 2.49
N ASN A 536 17.85 -21.74 3.30
CA ASN A 536 17.14 -21.87 4.57
C ASN A 536 17.53 -20.77 5.57
N GLU A 537 18.82 -20.51 5.75
CA GLU A 537 19.30 -19.43 6.64
C GLU A 537 18.86 -18.03 6.17
N TYR A 538 18.76 -17.83 4.86
CA TYR A 538 18.38 -16.52 4.32
C TYR A 538 16.89 -16.23 4.54
N ILE A 539 16.02 -17.23 4.38
CA ILE A 539 14.57 -17.05 4.54
C ILE A 539 14.12 -16.99 6.01
N GLU A 540 14.83 -17.64 6.94
CA GLU A 540 14.61 -17.44 8.39
C GLU A 540 14.82 -15.98 8.80
N LYS A 541 15.81 -15.31 8.20
CA LYS A 541 16.21 -13.94 8.53
C LYS A 541 15.42 -12.90 7.72
N ASN A 542 14.84 -13.29 6.59
CA ASN A 542 14.12 -12.41 5.67
C ASN A 542 12.83 -13.11 5.19
N SER A 543 11.75 -13.00 5.97
CA SER A 543 10.44 -13.53 5.60
C SER A 543 9.81 -12.74 4.44
N GLY A 544 8.80 -13.34 3.79
CA GLY A 544 8.03 -12.68 2.72
C GLY A 544 8.61 -12.76 1.31
N LEU A 545 9.62 -13.61 1.05
CA LEU A 545 10.08 -13.95 -0.31
C LEU A 545 8.90 -14.39 -1.20
N GLU A 546 8.74 -13.76 -2.36
CA GLU A 546 7.65 -14.03 -3.30
C GLU A 546 8.11 -13.96 -4.76
N HIS A 547 7.72 -14.96 -5.57
CA HIS A 547 7.98 -14.94 -7.00
C HIS A 547 7.08 -13.92 -7.70
N LYS A 548 7.71 -13.05 -8.49
CA LYS A 548 7.04 -11.97 -9.24
C LYS A 548 7.64 -11.78 -10.64
N ARG A 549 8.31 -12.79 -11.21
CA ARG A 549 9.00 -12.73 -12.53
C ARG A 549 9.92 -11.49 -12.71
N GLY A 550 10.58 -11.06 -11.63
CA GLY A 550 11.31 -9.80 -11.57
C GLY A 550 11.29 -9.13 -10.19
N VAL A 551 11.54 -7.81 -10.14
CA VAL A 551 11.72 -7.03 -8.90
C VAL A 551 11.12 -5.63 -8.98
N GLU A 552 10.72 -5.09 -7.82
CA GLU A 552 10.25 -3.71 -7.64
C GLU A 552 11.45 -2.73 -7.62
N ARG A 553 11.22 -1.45 -8.01
CA ARG A 553 12.22 -0.39 -7.74
C ARG A 553 12.56 -0.37 -6.24
N ARG A 554 13.85 -0.35 -5.91
CA ARG A 554 14.41 -0.43 -4.54
C ARG A 554 14.10 -1.74 -3.81
N GLY A 555 13.84 -2.83 -4.55
CA GLY A 555 13.80 -4.20 -4.04
C GLY A 555 15.11 -4.97 -4.20
N THR A 556 15.11 -6.24 -3.79
CA THR A 556 16.16 -7.22 -4.11
C THR A 556 15.57 -8.35 -4.95
N PHE A 557 16.21 -8.65 -6.08
CA PHE A 557 15.96 -9.82 -6.91
C PHE A 557 16.79 -10.99 -6.39
N ILE A 558 16.18 -12.16 -6.28
CA ILE A 558 16.77 -13.33 -5.61
C ILE A 558 16.73 -14.51 -6.58
N MET A 559 17.88 -14.95 -7.07
CA MET A 559 17.97 -16.18 -7.86
C MET A 559 18.37 -17.36 -6.98
N VAL A 560 17.61 -18.44 -7.06
CA VAL A 560 17.86 -19.68 -6.31
C VAL A 560 18.44 -20.71 -7.27
N TYR A 561 19.63 -21.23 -6.94
CA TYR A 561 20.30 -22.29 -7.68
C TYR A 561 20.42 -23.56 -6.83
N ASP A 562 20.54 -24.71 -7.49
CA ASP A 562 20.55 -26.01 -6.81
C ASP A 562 21.80 -26.19 -5.93
N SER A 563 22.97 -26.28 -6.56
CA SER A 563 24.22 -26.54 -5.85
C SER A 563 25.44 -25.96 -6.56
N ILE A 564 26.63 -26.04 -5.94
CA ILE A 564 27.89 -25.71 -6.64
C ILE A 564 28.17 -26.73 -7.75
N LYS A 565 27.72 -27.98 -7.59
CA LYS A 565 27.90 -29.10 -8.53
C LYS A 565 26.95 -29.01 -9.73
N ASN A 566 25.72 -28.58 -9.49
CA ASN A 566 24.70 -28.30 -10.51
C ASN A 566 24.34 -26.81 -10.43
N PRO A 567 25.16 -25.92 -11.01
CA PRO A 567 25.08 -24.47 -10.82
C PRO A 567 23.87 -23.79 -11.49
N LYS A 568 22.85 -24.55 -11.94
CA LYS A 568 21.67 -24.04 -12.64
C LYS A 568 20.80 -23.18 -11.71
N VAL A 569 20.29 -22.05 -12.20
CA VAL A 569 19.18 -21.33 -11.55
C VAL A 569 17.90 -22.14 -11.71
N ILE A 570 17.23 -22.43 -10.60
CA ILE A 570 16.04 -23.26 -10.51
C ILE A 570 14.78 -22.42 -10.37
N ALA A 571 14.87 -21.32 -9.61
CA ALA A 571 13.74 -20.45 -9.28
C ALA A 571 14.23 -19.01 -9.01
N ASP A 572 13.30 -18.05 -9.01
CA ASP A 572 13.51 -16.69 -8.53
C ASP A 572 12.41 -16.20 -7.57
N PHE A 573 12.80 -15.24 -6.73
CA PHE A 573 11.96 -14.56 -5.75
C PHE A 573 12.33 -13.06 -5.69
N SER A 574 11.49 -12.28 -5.02
CA SER A 574 11.65 -10.85 -4.82
C SER A 574 11.45 -10.47 -3.35
N LEU A 575 12.17 -9.44 -2.90
CA LEU A 575 11.87 -8.68 -1.68
C LEU A 575 11.53 -7.23 -2.05
N PRO A 576 10.55 -6.59 -1.39
CA PRO A 576 10.10 -5.22 -1.70
C PRO A 576 11.00 -4.12 -1.08
N TYR A 577 12.19 -4.50 -0.62
CA TYR A 577 13.22 -3.61 -0.07
C TYR A 577 14.60 -4.11 -0.51
N ILE A 578 15.60 -3.22 -0.56
CA ILE A 578 17.01 -3.62 -0.72
C ILE A 578 17.41 -4.36 0.54
N CYS A 579 17.44 -5.68 0.44
CA CYS A 579 17.80 -6.57 1.52
C CYS A 579 19.32 -6.62 1.69
N CYS A 580 19.78 -6.83 2.93
CA CYS A 580 21.20 -6.92 3.24
C CYS A 580 21.85 -8.07 2.45
N THR A 581 22.75 -7.72 1.52
CA THR A 581 23.91 -8.54 1.17
C THR A 581 24.51 -9.04 2.49
N PRO A 582 24.54 -10.34 2.79
CA PRO A 582 25.05 -10.81 4.07
C PRO A 582 26.52 -10.40 4.18
N LYS A 583 26.80 -9.37 4.98
CA LYS A 583 28.14 -9.09 5.46
C LYS A 583 28.53 -10.32 6.27
N ALA A 584 29.25 -11.25 5.66
CA ALA A 584 29.77 -12.42 6.35
C ALA A 584 30.71 -11.91 7.44
N ILE A 585 30.20 -11.87 8.68
CA ILE A 585 30.95 -11.49 9.87
C ILE A 585 31.89 -12.66 10.15
N VAL A 586 32.99 -12.72 9.39
CA VAL A 586 34.04 -13.72 9.50
C VAL A 586 34.71 -13.57 10.86
N LYS A 587 34.20 -14.33 11.82
CA LYS A 587 34.72 -14.42 13.18
C LYS A 587 35.51 -15.70 13.29
N LEU A 588 36.81 -15.57 13.37
CA LEU A 588 37.65 -16.54 14.03
C LEU A 588 37.78 -16.11 15.50
N SER A 589 37.90 -17.07 16.42
CA SER A 589 38.30 -16.78 17.80
C SER A 589 39.27 -17.84 18.29
N LEU A 590 40.43 -17.38 18.71
CA LEU A 590 41.46 -18.20 19.36
C LEU A 590 41.30 -18.09 20.88
N PRO A 591 41.59 -19.15 21.65
CA PRO A 591 41.65 -19.07 23.11
C PRO A 591 42.86 -18.29 23.65
N THR A 592 43.86 -18.01 22.80
CA THR A 592 45.04 -17.17 23.12
C THR A 592 45.59 -16.50 21.85
N ALA A 593 46.22 -15.33 21.99
CA ALA A 593 46.94 -14.63 20.92
C ALA A 593 48.45 -14.97 20.88
N VAL A 594 48.96 -15.73 21.85
CA VAL A 594 50.37 -16.17 21.91
C VAL A 594 50.40 -17.66 22.31
N ILE A 595 51.25 -18.46 21.65
CA ILE A 595 51.41 -19.89 21.94
C ILE A 595 52.84 -20.37 21.72
N CYS A 596 53.26 -21.38 22.47
CA CYS A 596 54.59 -21.97 22.41
C CYS A 596 54.73 -22.99 21.29
N ALA A 597 55.88 -23.00 20.62
CA ALA A 597 56.23 -23.93 19.55
C ALA A 597 55.91 -25.40 19.89
N GLU A 598 56.21 -25.83 21.12
CA GLU A 598 56.00 -27.22 21.57
C GLU A 598 54.68 -27.47 22.31
N ALA A 599 53.77 -26.50 22.40
CA ALA A 599 52.48 -26.69 23.07
C ALA A 599 51.58 -27.69 22.33
N ASN A 600 50.59 -28.23 23.05
CA ASN A 600 49.56 -29.09 22.45
C ASN A 600 48.65 -28.27 21.52
N PRO A 601 48.08 -28.86 20.44
CA PRO A 601 47.23 -28.14 19.50
C PRO A 601 45.98 -27.56 20.18
N ILE A 602 45.72 -26.28 19.97
CA ILE A 602 44.56 -25.57 20.53
C ILE A 602 43.37 -25.56 19.56
N PRO A 603 42.13 -25.83 20.00
CA PRO A 603 40.96 -25.64 19.15
C PRO A 603 40.69 -24.15 18.93
N PHE A 604 40.17 -23.80 17.76
CA PHE A 604 39.62 -22.47 17.50
C PHE A 604 38.19 -22.55 16.98
N THR A 605 37.40 -21.51 17.23
CA THR A 605 36.04 -21.40 16.71
C THR A 605 36.03 -20.52 15.46
N VAL A 606 35.28 -20.97 14.45
CA VAL A 606 35.14 -20.29 13.16
C VAL A 606 33.65 -20.07 12.88
N PHE A 607 33.31 -18.87 12.38
CA PHE A 607 31.99 -18.53 11.92
C PHE A 607 32.06 -17.97 10.48
N PRO A 608 31.35 -18.57 9.50
CA PRO A 608 30.50 -19.76 9.64
C PRO A 608 31.32 -21.02 10.02
N LEU A 609 30.67 -21.98 10.68
CA LEU A 609 31.28 -23.23 11.21
C LEU A 609 32.01 -24.07 10.15
N ASN A 610 31.63 -23.86 8.89
CA ASN A 610 32.10 -24.56 7.72
C ASN A 610 33.14 -23.74 6.91
N GLY A 611 33.68 -22.66 7.49
CA GLY A 611 34.69 -21.80 6.87
C GLY A 611 36.08 -22.45 6.78
N VAL A 612 36.72 -22.34 5.61
CA VAL A 612 38.11 -22.78 5.41
C VAL A 612 39.05 -21.76 6.02
N VAL A 613 39.97 -22.22 6.87
CA VAL A 613 40.93 -21.36 7.58
C VAL A 613 42.34 -21.58 7.05
N GLU A 614 42.97 -20.48 6.63
CA GLU A 614 44.31 -20.43 6.05
C GLU A 614 45.16 -19.45 6.90
N ALA A 615 46.32 -19.90 7.38
CA ALA A 615 47.28 -19.07 8.12
C ALA A 615 48.29 -18.41 7.16
N SER A 616 48.73 -17.19 7.46
CA SER A 616 49.60 -16.39 6.59
C SER A 616 50.99 -16.98 6.29
N VAL A 617 51.41 -18.01 7.04
CA VAL A 617 52.74 -18.64 6.94
C VAL A 617 52.72 -20.07 6.39
N GLY A 618 51.60 -20.52 5.80
CA GLY A 618 51.49 -21.82 5.12
C GLY A 618 51.55 -23.07 6.02
N GLY A 619 51.62 -22.90 7.34
CA GLY A 619 51.67 -23.95 8.34
C GLY A 619 50.81 -23.64 9.57
N GLY A 620 50.86 -24.51 10.58
CA GLY A 620 50.19 -24.32 11.87
C GLY A 620 48.69 -24.67 11.95
N VAL A 621 47.95 -24.70 10.83
CA VAL A 621 46.50 -25.06 10.85
C VAL A 621 46.28 -26.52 10.45
N LYS A 622 45.45 -27.23 11.22
CA LYS A 622 45.10 -28.63 11.00
C LYS A 622 43.63 -28.89 11.34
N GLN A 623 43.05 -29.92 10.74
CA GLN A 623 41.70 -30.40 11.07
C GLN A 623 41.80 -31.73 11.84
N SER A 624 41.08 -31.83 12.94
CA SER A 624 40.98 -33.05 13.76
C SER A 624 40.01 -34.06 13.13
N GLY A 625 40.08 -35.32 13.56
CA GLY A 625 39.27 -36.42 12.99
C GLY A 625 37.76 -36.31 13.19
N ASN A 626 37.30 -35.32 13.97
CA ASN A 626 35.89 -34.94 14.15
C ASN A 626 35.46 -33.74 13.28
N GLY A 627 36.32 -33.23 12.39
CA GLY A 627 36.07 -32.05 11.55
C GLY A 627 36.37 -30.70 12.23
N GLN A 628 36.71 -30.67 13.51
CA GLN A 628 37.06 -29.43 14.21
C GLN A 628 38.46 -28.94 13.81
N TYR A 629 38.61 -27.65 13.52
CA TYR A 629 39.91 -27.04 13.29
C TYR A 629 40.69 -26.81 14.59
N VAL A 630 42.01 -27.03 14.53
CA VAL A 630 42.98 -26.77 15.59
C VAL A 630 44.19 -26.02 15.03
N PHE A 631 44.84 -25.21 15.87
CA PHE A 631 46.14 -24.64 15.60
C PHE A 631 47.21 -25.46 16.34
N ASP A 632 48.12 -26.05 15.58
CA ASP A 632 49.19 -26.96 16.01
C ASP A 632 50.53 -26.23 15.84
N PRO A 633 51.10 -25.64 16.91
CA PRO A 633 52.27 -24.76 16.79
C PRO A 633 53.53 -25.48 16.31
N LYS A 634 53.60 -26.81 16.47
CA LYS A 634 54.69 -27.67 15.97
C LYS A 634 54.71 -27.78 14.43
N LEU A 635 53.65 -27.33 13.75
CA LEU A 635 53.54 -27.27 12.29
C LEU A 635 53.86 -25.89 11.71
N VAL A 636 54.42 -24.97 12.51
CA VAL A 636 54.98 -23.70 12.05
C VAL A 636 56.50 -23.83 11.90
N ALA A 637 57.07 -23.32 10.80
CA ALA A 637 58.51 -23.34 10.61
C ALA A 637 59.22 -22.30 11.49
N LYS A 638 60.42 -22.63 12.00
CA LYS A 638 61.15 -21.80 12.98
C LYS A 638 61.40 -20.36 12.51
N GLU A 639 61.54 -20.13 11.20
CA GLU A 639 61.69 -18.80 10.59
C GLU A 639 60.50 -17.86 10.81
N PHE A 640 59.31 -18.40 11.09
CA PHE A 640 58.09 -17.63 11.38
C PHE A 640 57.82 -17.49 12.89
N HIS A 641 58.66 -18.05 13.76
CA HIS A 641 58.55 -17.79 15.20
C HIS A 641 58.83 -16.31 15.50
N GLY A 642 58.15 -15.77 16.50
CA GLY A 642 58.22 -14.34 16.84
C GLY A 642 57.43 -13.42 15.89
N GLN A 643 56.99 -13.90 14.72
CA GLN A 643 56.18 -13.14 13.77
C GLN A 643 54.68 -13.21 14.13
N GLU A 644 53.90 -12.26 13.63
CA GLU A 644 52.44 -12.25 13.79
C GLU A 644 51.78 -13.06 12.66
N ILE A 645 51.30 -14.26 12.98
CA ILE A 645 50.60 -15.13 12.04
C ILE A 645 49.13 -14.68 12.00
N THR A 646 48.70 -14.14 10.87
CA THR A 646 47.30 -13.72 10.67
C THR A 646 46.50 -14.83 10.01
N PHE A 647 45.21 -14.91 10.32
CA PHE A 647 44.31 -15.91 9.76
C PHE A 647 43.34 -15.28 8.77
N THR A 648 43.20 -15.91 7.60
CA THR A 648 42.02 -15.71 6.76
C THR A 648 41.00 -16.80 7.02
N VAL A 649 39.75 -16.40 7.27
CA VAL A 649 38.60 -17.30 7.15
C VAL A 649 38.01 -17.01 5.79
N ASN A 650 37.83 -18.05 4.97
CA ASN A 650 37.25 -17.91 3.64
C ASN A 650 37.97 -16.83 2.82
N GLY A 651 39.31 -16.80 2.85
CA GLY A 651 40.14 -15.85 2.09
C GLY A 651 39.99 -14.38 2.47
N LYS A 652 39.28 -14.06 3.56
CA LYS A 652 39.13 -12.71 4.10
C LYS A 652 39.94 -12.58 5.38
N PRO A 653 40.72 -11.50 5.57
CA PRO A 653 41.47 -11.30 6.79
C PRO A 653 40.53 -11.21 7.99
N THR A 654 40.86 -11.91 9.06
CA THR A 654 40.19 -11.74 10.36
C THR A 654 40.97 -10.75 11.21
N ASN A 655 40.35 -10.23 12.26
CA ASN A 655 41.05 -9.45 13.29
C ASN A 655 41.78 -10.34 14.32
N CYS A 656 41.97 -11.63 14.01
CA CYS A 656 42.69 -12.57 14.84
C CYS A 656 44.05 -12.89 14.22
N SER A 657 45.06 -12.81 15.09
CA SER A 657 46.41 -13.28 14.87
C SER A 657 46.83 -14.20 16.02
N ILE A 658 47.90 -14.97 15.79
CA ILE A 658 48.62 -15.65 16.84
C ILE A 658 50.12 -15.47 16.63
N LYS A 659 50.87 -15.29 17.70
CA LYS A 659 52.33 -15.26 17.68
C LYS A 659 52.85 -16.59 18.23
N VAL A 660 53.49 -17.39 17.37
CA VAL A 660 54.19 -18.61 17.82
C VAL A 660 55.55 -18.22 18.38
N ILE A 661 55.87 -18.74 19.55
CA ILE A 661 57.05 -18.39 20.33
C ILE A 661 57.93 -19.63 20.51
N SER A 662 59.22 -19.50 20.20
CA SER A 662 60.21 -20.52 20.55
C SER A 662 60.24 -20.74 22.06
N GLN A 663 60.31 -21.99 22.51
CA GLN A 663 60.59 -22.25 23.93
C GLN A 663 62.02 -21.78 24.29
N PRO A 664 62.27 -21.44 25.57
CA PRO A 664 63.63 -21.26 26.06
C PRO A 664 64.45 -22.54 25.87
N GLU A 665 65.74 -22.40 25.56
CA GLU A 665 66.71 -23.49 25.46
C GLU A 665 67.89 -23.19 26.40
N ILE A 666 67.61 -23.19 27.71
CA ILE A 666 68.50 -22.66 28.74
C ILE A 666 69.09 -23.77 29.64
N ASN A 667 70.34 -23.56 30.07
CA ASN A 667 71.09 -24.41 30.99
C ASN A 667 71.61 -23.59 32.18
N ILE A 668 71.56 -24.16 33.39
CA ILE A 668 71.89 -23.46 34.65
C ILE A 668 72.78 -24.34 35.55
N VAL A 669 73.84 -23.77 36.10
CA VAL A 669 74.78 -24.39 37.06
C VAL A 669 75.00 -23.51 38.30
N VAL A 670 75.65 -24.02 39.34
CA VAL A 670 76.08 -23.22 40.52
C VAL A 670 77.43 -22.56 40.23
N SER A 671 77.69 -21.35 40.74
CA SER A 671 79.00 -20.68 40.62
C SER A 671 79.72 -20.50 41.96
N ASP A 672 79.10 -19.89 42.98
CA ASP A 672 79.77 -19.46 44.23
C ASP A 672 78.82 -19.49 45.45
N VAL A 673 79.38 -19.50 46.67
CA VAL A 673 78.63 -19.47 47.95
C VAL A 673 79.43 -18.75 49.05
N PHE A 674 78.78 -18.06 50.00
CA PHE A 674 79.39 -17.07 50.91
C PHE A 674 78.89 -17.15 52.37
N TYR A 675 79.73 -17.43 53.37
CA TYR A 675 79.42 -17.92 54.75
C TYR A 675 78.76 -16.93 55.78
N PRO A 676 78.28 -17.37 56.97
CA PRO A 676 77.56 -16.55 57.95
C PRO A 676 78.54 -15.92 58.94
N GLU A 677 78.69 -14.60 58.91
CA GLU A 677 79.57 -13.91 59.86
C GLU A 677 78.76 -13.11 60.89
N GLY A 678 79.00 -13.38 62.17
CA GLY A 678 78.21 -12.88 63.31
C GLY A 678 76.99 -13.75 63.62
N GLU A 679 75.95 -13.18 64.24
CA GLU A 679 74.69 -13.87 64.57
C GLU A 679 73.75 -14.02 63.35
N SER A 680 74.30 -13.95 62.13
CA SER A 680 73.51 -14.14 60.91
C SER A 680 73.29 -15.61 60.58
N ILE A 681 72.26 -15.84 59.78
CA ILE A 681 71.61 -17.14 59.54
C ILE A 681 71.00 -17.16 58.13
N ILE A 682 71.70 -16.66 57.11
CA ILE A 682 71.19 -16.67 55.71
C ILE A 682 72.10 -17.52 54.83
N THR A 683 72.05 -17.38 53.49
CA THR A 683 72.92 -18.02 52.51
C THR A 683 72.72 -17.54 51.08
N VAL A 684 73.64 -16.73 50.57
CA VAL A 684 73.71 -16.30 49.17
C VAL A 684 74.42 -17.39 48.40
N VAL A 685 73.69 -17.96 47.44
CA VAL A 685 74.17 -18.93 46.46
C VAL A 685 74.09 -18.31 45.09
N ASN A 686 75.21 -18.28 44.38
CA ASN A 686 75.28 -17.79 43.02
C ASN A 686 75.17 -18.96 42.03
N PHE A 687 74.49 -18.70 40.92
CA PHE A 687 74.22 -19.62 39.82
C PHE A 687 74.60 -18.96 38.51
N LYS A 688 75.04 -19.76 37.54
CA LYS A 688 75.34 -19.33 36.18
C LYS A 688 74.33 -19.92 35.19
N VAL A 689 73.52 -19.04 34.62
CA VAL A 689 72.59 -19.26 33.51
C VAL A 689 73.33 -19.11 32.19
N SER A 690 72.96 -19.92 31.19
CA SER A 690 73.61 -19.96 29.88
C SER A 690 72.67 -20.51 28.80
N GLY A 691 72.68 -19.92 27.61
CA GLY A 691 71.85 -20.32 26.47
C GLY A 691 71.73 -19.20 25.43
N PRO A 692 71.08 -19.43 24.27
CA PRO A 692 70.71 -18.36 23.36
C PRO A 692 69.75 -17.38 24.06
N ASP A 693 69.98 -16.09 23.89
CA ASP A 693 69.09 -15.00 24.34
C ASP A 693 68.68 -15.09 25.83
N PHE A 694 69.54 -15.67 26.68
CA PHE A 694 69.17 -16.11 28.03
C PHE A 694 68.63 -14.98 28.93
N ALA A 695 69.04 -13.73 28.70
CA ALA A 695 68.60 -12.56 29.48
C ALA A 695 67.17 -12.11 29.15
N ASP A 696 66.62 -12.50 27.99
CA ASP A 696 65.28 -12.12 27.54
C ASP A 696 64.17 -13.08 28.02
N TYR A 697 64.56 -14.17 28.71
CA TYR A 697 63.63 -15.09 29.37
C TYR A 697 63.43 -14.72 30.84
N THR A 698 62.37 -15.25 31.43
CA THR A 698 61.98 -15.07 32.83
C THR A 698 62.20 -16.37 33.61
N TYR A 699 62.55 -16.30 34.89
CA TYR A 699 63.03 -17.47 35.63
C TYR A 699 62.37 -17.55 37.00
N ASP A 700 61.54 -18.56 37.21
CA ASP A 700 60.81 -18.81 38.46
C ASP A 700 61.45 -20.00 39.20
N TRP A 701 61.98 -19.80 40.40
CA TRP A 701 62.83 -20.76 41.11
C TRP A 701 62.17 -21.25 42.42
N ASP A 702 61.83 -22.53 42.53
CA ASP A 702 61.54 -23.17 43.84
C ASP A 702 62.88 -23.57 44.45
N PHE A 703 63.42 -22.66 45.25
CA PHE A 703 64.70 -22.89 45.92
C PHE A 703 64.60 -23.89 47.08
N LEU A 704 63.42 -24.05 47.69
CA LEU A 704 63.22 -24.74 48.98
C LEU A 704 62.63 -26.15 48.84
N ASP A 705 62.51 -26.67 47.61
CA ASP A 705 61.88 -27.95 47.25
C ASP A 705 60.41 -28.10 47.73
N ASN A 706 59.76 -26.98 48.08
CA ASN A 706 58.43 -26.96 48.72
C ASN A 706 57.30 -26.61 47.76
N GLY A 707 57.61 -26.38 46.48
CA GLY A 707 56.66 -26.00 45.43
C GLY A 707 56.40 -24.49 45.32
N HIS A 708 57.06 -23.65 46.13
CA HIS A 708 56.89 -22.20 46.10
C HIS A 708 57.98 -21.53 45.24
N PHE A 709 57.77 -21.52 43.92
CA PHE A 709 58.64 -20.84 42.97
C PHE A 709 58.63 -19.32 43.17
N ILE A 710 59.79 -18.67 43.04
CA ILE A 710 59.96 -17.20 43.12
C ILE A 710 60.75 -16.66 41.93
N ASN A 711 60.31 -15.54 41.36
CA ASN A 711 60.92 -14.99 40.17
C ASN A 711 62.31 -14.37 40.43
N LYS A 712 63.33 -14.76 39.68
CA LYS A 712 64.68 -14.16 39.74
C LYS A 712 65.48 -14.29 38.46
N GLN A 713 65.60 -13.17 37.75
CA GLN A 713 66.30 -13.02 36.47
C GLN A 713 67.83 -13.11 36.59
N PRO A 714 68.52 -13.64 35.56
CA PRO A 714 69.97 -13.48 35.40
C PRO A 714 70.36 -12.04 35.07
N ASP A 715 71.58 -11.65 35.45
CA ASP A 715 72.22 -10.42 34.98
C ASP A 715 72.70 -10.52 33.51
N GLU A 716 73.25 -9.41 32.97
CA GLU A 716 73.75 -9.32 31.59
C GLU A 716 74.86 -10.34 31.24
N TYR A 717 75.50 -10.95 32.25
CA TYR A 717 76.51 -11.98 32.07
C TYR A 717 75.98 -13.39 32.34
N GLY A 718 74.77 -13.54 32.89
CA GLY A 718 74.15 -14.83 33.23
C GLY A 718 74.17 -15.20 34.72
N ASN A 719 74.47 -14.30 35.66
CA ASN A 719 74.51 -14.65 37.09
C ASN A 719 73.15 -14.47 37.77
N VAL A 720 72.74 -15.42 38.62
CA VAL A 720 71.60 -15.33 39.54
C VAL A 720 72.07 -15.61 40.97
N SER A 721 71.64 -14.84 41.95
CA SER A 721 71.99 -15.05 43.37
C SER A 721 70.74 -15.25 44.23
N TYR A 722 70.65 -16.27 45.08
CA TYR A 722 69.51 -16.46 46.00
C TYR A 722 69.92 -16.71 47.45
N GLU A 723 69.06 -16.29 48.37
CA GLU A 723 69.31 -16.18 49.81
C GLU A 723 68.46 -17.18 50.61
N PHE A 724 69.07 -18.18 51.25
CA PHE A 724 68.37 -19.14 52.12
C PHE A 724 68.41 -18.74 53.58
N TYR A 725 67.25 -18.53 54.19
CA TYR A 725 67.12 -18.04 55.57
C TYR A 725 66.95 -19.22 56.53
N ASN A 726 67.78 -19.27 57.58
CA ASN A 726 67.76 -20.28 58.65
C ASN A 726 67.97 -21.72 58.13
N LEU A 727 68.83 -21.93 57.12
CA LEU A 727 68.97 -23.27 56.55
C LEU A 727 69.68 -24.21 57.54
N ASP A 728 69.03 -25.34 57.82
CA ASP A 728 69.60 -26.45 58.59
C ASP A 728 70.69 -27.16 57.75
N PRO A 729 71.97 -27.18 58.18
CA PRO A 729 73.05 -27.86 57.45
C PRO A 729 72.84 -29.38 57.28
N LYS A 730 71.80 -29.97 57.90
CA LYS A 730 71.43 -31.37 57.76
C LYS A 730 70.37 -31.62 56.68
N ASN A 731 69.68 -30.58 56.18
CA ASN A 731 68.55 -30.70 55.26
C ASN A 731 68.62 -29.64 54.14
N ILE A 732 69.53 -29.85 53.17
CA ILE A 732 69.71 -28.96 52.02
C ILE A 732 68.67 -29.29 50.92
N PRO A 733 67.82 -28.34 50.48
CA PRO A 733 66.75 -28.61 49.52
C PRO A 733 67.24 -28.82 48.06
N LEU A 734 66.39 -29.41 47.22
CA LEU A 734 66.56 -29.43 45.77
C LEU A 734 66.02 -28.12 45.17
N ILE A 735 66.80 -27.47 44.33
CA ILE A 735 66.36 -26.26 43.63
C ILE A 735 65.73 -26.68 42.31
N LYS A 736 64.52 -26.19 42.01
CA LYS A 736 63.87 -26.32 40.70
C LYS A 736 63.73 -24.93 40.08
N VAL A 737 63.78 -24.85 38.74
CA VAL A 737 63.65 -23.60 38.00
C VAL A 737 62.73 -23.81 36.81
N ASN A 738 61.61 -23.08 36.78
CA ASN A 738 60.75 -22.94 35.62
C ASN A 738 61.19 -21.69 34.85
N VAL A 739 61.91 -21.86 33.74
CA VAL A 739 62.28 -20.77 32.85
C VAL A 739 61.07 -20.45 31.99
N SER A 740 60.30 -19.43 32.38
CA SER A 740 59.12 -18.91 31.68
C SER A 740 59.55 -17.76 30.77
N GLY A 741 59.20 -17.67 29.49
CA GLY A 741 59.64 -16.50 28.71
C GLY A 741 59.05 -16.39 27.33
N HIS A 742 58.79 -15.15 26.92
CA HIS A 742 57.93 -14.81 25.79
C HIS A 742 56.53 -15.50 25.81
N GLY A 743 56.14 -16.09 26.95
CA GLY A 743 54.92 -16.89 27.15
C GLY A 743 55.13 -18.40 27.38
N CYS A 744 56.38 -18.89 27.44
CA CYS A 744 56.70 -20.33 27.32
C CYS A 744 57.67 -20.87 28.37
N THR A 745 57.37 -22.05 28.94
CA THR A 745 58.06 -22.60 30.12
C THR A 745 58.97 -23.79 29.83
N GLN A 746 60.11 -23.86 30.50
CA GLN A 746 61.08 -24.98 30.52
C GLN A 746 61.50 -25.30 31.98
N ASP A 747 61.34 -26.53 32.45
CA ASP A 747 61.72 -26.93 33.82
C ASP A 747 63.15 -27.50 33.94
N ILE A 748 63.89 -27.09 34.97
CA ILE A 748 65.30 -27.42 35.26
C ILE A 748 65.45 -27.76 36.76
N ILE A 749 66.38 -28.65 37.16
CA ILE A 749 66.59 -29.06 38.57
C ILE A 749 68.08 -29.11 38.93
N ILE A 750 68.47 -28.48 40.05
CA ILE A 750 69.85 -28.26 40.52
C ILE A 750 70.04 -28.87 41.93
N ARG A 751 71.22 -29.45 42.24
CA ARG A 751 71.47 -30.23 43.47
C ARG A 751 72.86 -29.96 44.10
N GLY A 752 72.91 -29.74 45.43
CA GLY A 752 74.12 -29.67 46.27
C GLY A 752 74.97 -28.39 46.16
N TRP A 753 74.71 -27.35 46.97
CA TRP A 753 75.03 -25.97 46.57
C TRP A 753 75.29 -24.86 47.66
N TYR A 754 75.47 -25.14 48.97
CA TYR A 754 75.12 -24.21 50.10
C TYR A 754 76.23 -23.56 51.01
N ASP A 755 76.09 -22.24 51.41
CA ASP A 755 76.32 -21.51 52.74
C ASP A 755 76.36 -19.91 52.67
N ALA A 756 75.57 -19.11 53.46
CA ALA A 756 75.86 -18.04 54.50
C ALA A 756 75.15 -16.57 54.87
N PRO A 757 74.94 -15.44 54.09
CA PRO A 757 75.02 -13.96 54.51
C PRO A 757 73.91 -13.09 55.25
N VAL A 758 73.43 -11.88 54.79
CA VAL A 758 72.96 -10.64 55.58
C VAL A 758 71.59 -9.92 55.15
N ARG A 759 71.00 -8.90 55.88
CA ARG A 759 69.56 -8.41 55.78
C ARG A 759 69.18 -6.89 55.83
N LEU A 760 67.96 -6.54 55.36
CA LEU A 760 67.09 -5.38 55.75
C LEU A 760 65.59 -5.79 55.68
N SER A 761 64.64 -5.09 56.32
CA SER A 761 63.19 -5.42 56.27
C SER A 761 62.23 -4.21 56.28
N LEU A 762 61.18 -4.22 55.42
CA LEU A 762 60.10 -3.22 55.35
C LEU A 762 58.72 -3.83 55.71
N PRO A 763 57.82 -3.13 56.43
CA PRO A 763 56.50 -3.66 56.82
C PRO A 763 55.40 -3.52 55.74
N ALA A 764 55.62 -2.78 54.65
CA ALA A 764 54.68 -2.68 53.53
C ALA A 764 55.43 -2.43 52.19
N SER A 765 54.93 -3.01 51.11
CA SER A 765 55.52 -2.92 49.75
C SER A 765 54.82 -1.90 48.83
N VAL A 766 53.66 -1.37 49.21
CA VAL A 766 52.94 -0.31 48.47
C VAL A 766 52.38 0.72 49.46
N ILE A 767 52.63 2.01 49.22
CA ILE A 767 52.20 3.11 50.10
C ILE A 767 51.75 4.33 49.29
N CYS A 768 50.79 5.09 49.81
CA CYS A 768 50.33 6.33 49.19
C CYS A 768 51.28 7.49 49.50
N SER A 769 51.52 8.38 48.55
CA SER A 769 52.34 9.59 48.74
C SER A 769 51.77 10.62 49.72
N ALA A 770 50.54 10.43 50.20
CA ALA A 770 49.91 11.23 51.25
C ALA A 770 49.73 10.47 52.58
N ALA A 771 50.37 9.32 52.76
CA ALA A 771 50.43 8.59 54.03
C ALA A 771 51.57 9.07 54.92
N ASP A 772 51.46 8.81 56.23
CA ASP A 772 52.51 9.10 57.22
C ASP A 772 53.78 8.26 57.00
N PRO A 773 54.97 8.71 57.48
CA PRO A 773 56.22 7.97 57.31
C PRO A 773 56.21 6.58 57.96
N LEU A 774 56.67 5.58 57.20
CA LEU A 774 56.63 4.16 57.54
C LEU A 774 57.94 3.70 58.21
N PRO A 775 57.97 3.30 59.49
CA PRO A 775 59.20 2.86 60.17
C PRO A 775 59.70 1.49 59.67
N PHE A 776 61.01 1.24 59.73
CA PHE A 776 61.63 -0.02 59.27
C PHE A 776 62.99 -0.35 59.92
N ASP A 777 63.43 -1.60 59.79
CA ASP A 777 64.59 -2.19 60.50
C ASP A 777 65.73 -2.62 59.55
N VAL A 778 66.99 -2.53 60.01
CA VAL A 778 68.22 -2.83 59.22
C VAL A 778 69.22 -3.67 60.03
N PHE A 779 69.97 -4.57 59.38
CA PHE A 779 71.02 -5.37 60.02
C PHE A 779 72.32 -5.43 59.18
N PRO A 780 73.51 -5.19 59.77
CA PRO A 780 73.74 -4.75 61.14
C PRO A 780 73.16 -3.36 61.40
N GLU A 781 72.73 -3.10 62.64
CA GLU A 781 71.92 -1.93 63.04
C GLU A 781 72.53 -0.57 62.68
N ASN A 782 73.87 -0.51 62.60
CA ASN A 782 74.64 0.68 62.23
C ASN A 782 74.77 0.90 60.71
N GLY A 783 74.04 0.14 59.88
CA GLY A 783 74.13 0.19 58.42
C GLY A 783 73.57 1.49 57.84
N VAL A 784 74.32 2.12 56.92
CA VAL A 784 73.88 3.32 56.20
C VAL A 784 72.88 2.94 55.12
N VAL A 785 71.62 3.36 55.29
CA VAL A 785 70.53 3.09 54.33
C VAL A 785 70.45 4.19 53.27
N ALA A 786 70.42 3.83 51.98
CA ALA A 786 70.16 4.76 50.88
C ALA A 786 69.15 4.18 49.89
N ALA A 787 68.14 4.98 49.51
CA ALA A 787 67.15 4.65 48.50
C ALA A 787 67.62 4.98 47.07
N SER A 788 66.97 4.40 46.07
CA SER A 788 67.24 4.66 44.65
C SER A 788 67.06 6.12 44.23
N THR A 789 67.80 6.54 43.19
CA THR A 789 67.88 7.92 42.70
C THR A 789 66.51 8.57 42.45
N GLY A 790 66.29 9.76 42.99
CA GLY A 790 65.00 10.47 42.99
C GLY A 790 64.08 10.16 44.18
N ALA A 791 64.45 9.23 45.06
CA ALA A 791 63.77 8.93 46.32
C ALA A 791 64.68 9.11 47.55
N GLU A 792 65.87 9.68 47.41
CA GLU A 792 66.90 9.78 48.46
C GLU A 792 66.38 10.52 49.70
N ALA A 793 65.61 11.59 49.48
CA ALA A 793 65.01 12.41 50.54
C ALA A 793 63.87 11.72 51.32
N SER A 794 63.42 10.54 50.90
CA SER A 794 62.36 9.78 51.58
C SER A 794 62.86 8.96 52.76
N VAL A 795 64.16 8.66 52.86
CA VAL A 795 64.71 7.91 54.00
C VAL A 795 65.06 8.88 55.13
N ILE A 796 64.29 8.85 56.21
CA ILE A 796 64.51 9.65 57.42
C ILE A 796 65.14 8.75 58.48
N SER A 797 66.33 9.14 58.97
CA SER A 797 67.01 8.51 60.10
C SER A 797 67.01 9.45 61.31
N ASN A 798 66.53 8.96 62.45
CA ASN A 798 66.56 9.68 63.73
C ASN A 798 67.08 8.75 64.83
N GLY A 799 68.33 8.98 65.26
CA GLY A 799 68.87 8.38 66.50
C GLY A 799 68.93 6.84 66.53
N GLY A 800 69.05 6.18 65.37
CA GLY A 800 69.06 4.71 65.26
C GLY A 800 67.74 4.09 64.80
N SER A 801 66.67 4.88 64.62
CA SER A 801 65.43 4.45 63.97
C SER A 801 65.33 5.02 62.55
N TYR A 802 64.91 4.19 61.60
CA TYR A 802 64.71 4.55 60.19
C TYR A 802 63.22 4.56 59.83
N SER A 803 62.84 5.45 58.91
CA SER A 803 61.48 5.52 58.36
C SER A 803 61.48 6.03 56.92
N PHE A 804 60.46 5.64 56.15
CA PHE A 804 60.26 5.99 54.76
C PHE A 804 59.07 6.97 54.62
N ALA A 805 59.35 8.21 54.23
CA ALA A 805 58.39 9.29 54.05
C ALA A 805 57.93 9.39 52.58
N PRO A 806 56.75 8.86 52.22
CA PRO A 806 56.34 8.68 50.83
C PRO A 806 55.99 10.01 50.13
N ASN A 807 55.77 11.07 50.90
CA ASN A 807 55.54 12.44 50.43
C ASN A 807 56.82 13.17 49.97
N LEU A 808 58.01 12.62 50.28
CA LEU A 808 59.32 13.18 49.87
C LEU A 808 59.92 12.46 48.64
N VAL A 809 59.21 11.47 48.09
CA VAL A 809 59.55 10.80 46.83
C VAL A 809 59.17 11.69 45.64
N ASN A 810 60.07 11.82 44.67
CA ASN A 810 59.80 12.55 43.43
C ASN A 810 58.58 11.92 42.68
N PRO A 811 57.53 12.70 42.36
CA PRO A 811 56.34 12.19 41.66
C PRO A 811 56.60 11.47 40.34
N THR A 812 57.74 11.67 39.67
CA THR A 812 58.11 10.90 38.47
C THR A 812 58.35 9.41 38.75
N LEU A 813 58.65 9.05 40.01
CA LEU A 813 58.80 7.66 40.47
C LEU A 813 57.50 7.02 40.95
N TYR A 814 56.37 7.74 40.94
CA TYR A 814 55.10 7.14 41.35
C TYR A 814 54.72 6.01 40.38
N GLY A 815 54.35 4.87 40.95
CA GLY A 815 54.13 3.61 40.23
C GLY A 815 55.40 2.82 39.89
N GLN A 816 56.59 3.27 40.28
CA GLN A 816 57.85 2.54 40.11
C GLN A 816 58.29 1.90 41.44
N GLU A 817 59.13 0.85 41.36
CA GLU A 817 59.74 0.24 42.56
C GLU A 817 60.94 1.06 43.03
N ILE A 818 60.89 1.57 44.26
CA ILE A 818 62.01 2.20 44.94
C ILE A 818 62.78 1.10 45.68
N THR A 819 64.08 0.99 45.42
CA THR A 819 64.97 -0.02 46.01
C THR A 819 65.86 0.60 47.08
N PHE A 820 66.35 -0.23 48.01
CA PHE A 820 67.19 0.22 49.12
C PHE A 820 68.53 -0.53 49.17
N THR A 821 69.58 0.20 49.56
CA THR A 821 70.92 -0.32 49.81
C THR A 821 71.30 -0.11 51.28
N VAL A 822 72.17 -0.98 51.81
CA VAL A 822 72.73 -0.90 53.17
C VAL A 822 74.24 -1.02 53.05
N ASN A 823 74.98 -0.01 53.53
CA ASN A 823 76.44 0.07 53.38
C ASN A 823 76.93 -0.10 51.92
N GLY A 824 76.10 0.25 50.94
CA GLY A 824 76.37 0.08 49.51
C GLY A 824 76.04 -1.30 48.92
N GLN A 825 75.64 -2.28 49.74
CA GLN A 825 75.10 -3.57 49.25
C GLN A 825 73.59 -3.45 49.00
N SER A 826 73.09 -4.06 47.93
CA SER A 826 71.66 -4.06 47.58
C SER A 826 70.86 -4.95 48.51
N THR A 827 69.71 -4.47 48.97
CA THR A 827 68.76 -5.27 49.77
C THR A 827 67.68 -5.88 48.88
N ASN A 828 67.02 -6.92 49.38
CA ASN A 828 65.83 -7.51 48.76
C ASN A 828 64.56 -6.63 48.89
N CYS A 829 64.62 -5.55 49.67
CA CYS A 829 63.46 -4.72 49.99
C CYS A 829 63.18 -3.67 48.91
N LYS A 830 61.89 -3.52 48.60
CA LYS A 830 61.36 -2.57 47.63
C LYS A 830 60.05 -1.97 48.13
N ILE A 831 59.76 -0.73 47.75
CA ILE A 831 58.46 -0.09 48.00
C ILE A 831 57.97 0.70 46.78
N LYS A 832 56.67 0.61 46.47
CA LYS A 832 56.02 1.31 45.37
C LYS A 832 55.18 2.45 45.93
N VAL A 833 55.51 3.70 45.57
CA VAL A 833 54.69 4.86 45.96
C VAL A 833 53.65 5.16 44.89
N ILE A 834 52.40 5.39 45.28
CA ILE A 834 51.30 5.76 44.37
C ILE A 834 50.63 7.07 44.83
N PRO A 835 50.06 7.88 43.92
CA PRO A 835 49.34 9.08 44.31
C PRO A 835 47.99 8.73 44.97
N PRO A 836 47.35 9.66 45.70
CA PRO A 836 45.96 9.53 46.10
C PRO A 836 45.07 9.25 44.87
N PRO A 837 44.05 8.38 44.96
CA PRO A 837 43.26 8.03 43.79
C PRO A 837 42.58 9.25 43.17
N LYS A 838 42.75 9.39 41.86
CA LYS A 838 42.13 10.43 41.04
C LYS A 838 41.71 9.81 39.71
N VAL A 839 40.64 9.04 39.76
CA VAL A 839 40.10 8.29 38.61
C VAL A 839 38.73 8.84 38.19
N ASP A 840 38.49 8.79 36.88
CA ASP A 840 37.34 9.35 36.18
C ASP A 840 36.47 8.24 35.58
N PHE A 841 35.15 8.44 35.60
CA PHE A 841 34.16 7.41 35.27
C PHE A 841 33.24 7.87 34.13
N ALA A 842 33.32 7.20 32.98
CA ALA A 842 32.35 7.30 31.90
C ALA A 842 31.37 6.12 31.95
N TYR A 843 30.19 6.25 31.34
CA TYR A 843 29.23 5.14 31.30
C TYR A 843 28.31 5.17 30.06
N THR A 844 27.69 4.02 29.78
CA THR A 844 26.65 3.82 28.77
C THR A 844 25.54 2.92 29.33
N VAL A 845 24.31 3.07 28.84
CA VAL A 845 23.15 2.30 29.30
C VAL A 845 22.45 1.61 28.13
N ASN A 846 22.12 0.33 28.33
CA ASN A 846 21.32 -0.47 27.41
C ASN A 846 19.83 -0.33 27.78
N TYR A 847 19.08 0.46 26.99
CA TYR A 847 17.64 0.65 27.17
C TYR A 847 16.85 -0.49 26.51
N PRO A 848 15.91 -1.15 27.23
CA PRO A 848 15.13 -2.26 26.69
C PRO A 848 13.95 -1.78 25.82
N SER A 849 13.66 -2.54 24.77
CA SER A 849 12.43 -2.37 23.97
C SER A 849 11.18 -2.65 24.80
N GLY A 850 10.08 -1.93 24.54
CA GLY A 850 8.74 -2.28 25.05
C GLY A 850 8.44 -1.91 26.50
N GLY A 851 9.30 -1.13 27.18
CA GLY A 851 9.01 -0.61 28.52
C GLY A 851 9.32 -1.55 29.69
N SER A 852 10.23 -2.51 29.49
CA SER A 852 10.79 -3.32 30.59
C SER A 852 11.60 -2.44 31.57
N THR A 853 11.66 -2.87 32.83
CA THR A 853 12.51 -2.32 33.91
C THR A 853 13.88 -3.00 34.00
N GLU A 854 14.18 -3.92 33.07
CA GLU A 854 15.45 -4.64 32.97
C GLU A 854 16.48 -3.87 32.13
N THR A 855 17.61 -3.47 32.71
CA THR A 855 18.62 -2.64 32.04
C THR A 855 20.04 -2.95 32.53
N THR A 856 21.04 -2.64 31.70
CA THR A 856 22.46 -2.80 32.05
C THR A 856 23.17 -1.46 31.90
N ILE A 857 23.85 -1.01 32.96
CA ILE A 857 24.86 0.05 32.87
C ILE A 857 26.24 -0.59 32.62
N ASN A 858 27.00 -0.01 31.71
CA ASN A 858 28.41 -0.35 31.46
C ASN A 858 29.25 0.90 31.81
N ILE A 859 30.19 0.76 32.72
CA ILE A 859 31.04 1.84 33.24
C ILE A 859 32.46 1.61 32.77
N GLU A 860 33.10 2.67 32.29
CA GLU A 860 34.51 2.71 31.90
C GLU A 860 35.27 3.64 32.85
N VAL A 861 36.31 3.10 33.48
CA VAL A 861 37.16 3.75 34.47
C VAL A 861 38.47 4.16 33.80
N SER A 862 38.90 5.38 34.06
CA SER A 862 40.06 6.01 33.43
C SER A 862 40.81 6.91 34.41
N GLY A 863 41.95 7.45 33.98
CA GLY A 863 42.83 8.29 34.81
C GLY A 863 44.18 7.64 35.10
N PRO A 864 45.15 8.39 35.65
CA PRO A 864 46.48 7.87 35.95
C PRO A 864 46.44 6.81 37.05
N TYR A 865 47.22 5.75 36.90
CA TYR A 865 47.33 4.62 37.84
C TYR A 865 46.01 3.88 38.14
N PHE A 866 44.97 4.02 37.31
CA PHE A 866 43.64 3.47 37.62
C PHE A 866 43.63 1.96 37.90
N ALA A 867 44.55 1.19 37.30
CA ALA A 867 44.70 -0.26 37.49
C ALA A 867 45.46 -0.67 38.77
N GLU A 868 46.11 0.28 39.45
CA GLU A 868 46.88 0.06 40.70
C GLU A 868 46.01 0.24 41.96
N TYR A 869 44.76 0.67 41.79
CA TYR A 869 43.79 0.85 42.87
C TYR A 869 42.78 -0.31 42.94
N ASN A 870 42.29 -0.57 44.15
CA ASN A 870 41.15 -1.47 44.38
C ASN A 870 39.83 -0.69 44.38
N TYR A 871 38.77 -1.32 43.88
CA TYR A 871 37.45 -0.72 43.72
C TYR A 871 36.39 -1.50 44.49
N SER A 872 35.46 -0.77 45.09
CA SER A 872 34.25 -1.34 45.65
C SER A 872 33.03 -0.48 45.31
N TRP A 873 31.91 -1.14 45.03
CA TRP A 873 30.75 -0.56 44.37
C TRP A 873 29.47 -0.82 45.16
N ASP A 874 28.65 0.21 45.29
CA ASP A 874 27.29 0.16 45.79
C ASP A 874 26.34 0.50 44.65
N PHE A 875 26.03 -0.49 43.81
CA PHE A 875 25.13 -0.35 42.66
C PHE A 875 23.66 -0.13 43.05
N LEU A 876 23.30 -0.36 44.31
CA LEU A 876 21.92 -0.25 44.80
C LEU A 876 21.68 1.06 45.60
N GLY A 877 22.72 1.83 45.91
CA GLY A 877 22.63 3.05 46.71
C GLY A 877 22.26 2.79 48.17
N GLN A 878 22.58 1.61 48.71
CA GLN A 878 22.16 1.14 50.04
C GLN A 878 23.28 1.24 51.10
N GLY A 879 24.43 1.81 50.75
CA GLY A 879 25.64 1.86 51.59
C GLY A 879 26.43 0.55 51.64
N GLN A 880 26.03 -0.47 50.87
CA GLN A 880 26.65 -1.79 50.85
C GLN A 880 27.64 -1.91 49.68
N PHE A 881 28.93 -1.86 49.98
CA PHE A 881 30.00 -1.83 48.97
C PHE A 881 30.58 -3.22 48.71
N THR A 882 30.40 -3.73 47.49
CA THR A 882 30.99 -5.00 47.03
C THR A 882 32.34 -4.74 46.35
N ALA A 883 33.41 -5.42 46.77
CA ALA A 883 34.74 -5.30 46.15
C ALA A 883 34.77 -5.98 44.77
N GLN A 884 35.10 -5.23 43.72
CA GLN A 884 35.20 -5.72 42.35
C GLN A 884 36.02 -4.75 41.48
N ASN A 885 37.21 -5.17 41.04
CA ASN A 885 38.08 -4.34 40.20
C ASN A 885 37.62 -4.39 38.71
N PRO A 886 37.65 -3.25 37.97
CA PRO A 886 37.32 -3.23 36.54
C PRO A 886 38.29 -4.06 35.70
N VAL A 887 37.77 -4.88 34.79
CA VAL A 887 38.59 -5.68 33.85
C VAL A 887 38.90 -4.83 32.63
N ASN A 888 40.19 -4.57 32.36
CA ASN A 888 40.66 -3.64 31.32
C ASN A 888 39.98 -2.25 31.41
N GLY A 889 39.75 -1.76 32.63
CA GLY A 889 39.05 -0.51 32.89
C GLY A 889 37.53 -0.57 32.73
N LYS A 890 36.91 -1.73 32.50
CA LYS A 890 35.46 -1.83 32.28
C LYS A 890 34.78 -2.72 33.32
N ILE A 891 33.57 -2.32 33.72
CA ILE A 891 32.68 -3.06 34.61
C ILE A 891 31.23 -2.84 34.15
N SER A 892 30.34 -3.80 34.37
CA SER A 892 28.92 -3.62 34.07
C SER A 892 28.04 -4.25 35.14
N TYR A 893 26.85 -3.67 35.33
CA TYR A 893 25.86 -4.13 36.29
C TYR A 893 24.47 -4.16 35.67
N LYS A 894 23.74 -5.25 35.92
CA LYS A 894 22.41 -5.50 35.34
C LYS A 894 21.33 -5.42 36.41
N TYR A 895 20.44 -4.46 36.26
CA TYR A 895 19.21 -4.34 37.03
C TYR A 895 18.12 -5.19 36.36
N THR A 896 17.44 -6.05 37.13
CA THR A 896 16.30 -6.84 36.64
C THR A 896 14.95 -6.16 36.87
N ASN A 897 14.86 -5.30 37.89
CA ASN A 897 13.69 -4.49 38.22
C ASN A 897 14.15 -3.13 38.77
N LEU A 898 14.51 -2.19 37.90
CA LEU A 898 14.87 -0.82 38.31
C LEU A 898 13.63 -0.03 38.76
N ASP A 899 13.66 0.56 39.97
CA ASP A 899 12.60 1.47 40.42
C ASP A 899 12.75 2.85 39.79
N LEU A 900 11.89 3.13 38.81
CA LEU A 900 11.86 4.40 38.07
C LEU A 900 11.44 5.61 38.92
N LYS A 901 10.99 5.41 40.17
CA LYS A 901 10.73 6.50 41.13
C LYS A 901 11.95 6.88 41.97
N ASN A 902 12.96 6.02 42.04
CA ASN A 902 14.12 6.19 42.91
C ASN A 902 15.37 5.55 42.27
N ILE A 903 15.88 6.17 41.22
CA ILE A 903 17.10 5.72 40.52
C ILE A 903 18.27 5.71 41.52
N PRO A 904 18.94 4.57 41.76
CA PRO A 904 19.96 4.47 42.78
C PRO A 904 21.21 5.25 42.38
N VAL A 905 21.74 6.04 43.31
CA VAL A 905 23.03 6.70 43.16
C VAL A 905 24.13 5.65 43.36
N ILE A 906 24.88 5.34 42.30
CA ILE A 906 25.90 4.29 42.35
C ILE A 906 27.11 4.83 43.13
N GLY A 907 27.34 4.30 44.33
CA GLY A 907 28.49 4.65 45.15
C GLY A 907 29.76 3.92 44.68
N VAL A 908 30.88 4.63 44.58
CA VAL A 908 32.19 4.05 44.23
C VAL A 908 33.22 4.46 45.27
N LYS A 909 33.94 3.47 45.83
CA LYS A 909 35.09 3.65 46.72
C LYS A 909 36.33 3.05 46.07
N VAL A 910 37.34 3.88 45.90
CA VAL A 910 38.63 3.56 45.28
C VAL A 910 39.70 3.64 46.37
N THR A 911 40.55 2.61 46.52
CA THR A 911 41.55 2.54 47.61
C THR A 911 42.91 2.05 47.12
N GLY A 912 43.99 2.55 47.74
CA GLY A 912 45.36 2.08 47.45
C GLY A 912 46.39 2.73 48.37
N GLY A 913 47.36 1.93 48.85
CA GLY A 913 48.47 2.41 49.68
C GLY A 913 48.07 3.12 50.98
N GLY A 914 46.85 2.89 51.49
CA GLY A 914 46.26 3.59 52.64
C GLY A 914 45.38 4.80 52.29
N CYS A 915 45.51 5.36 51.08
CA CYS A 915 44.62 6.42 50.59
C CYS A 915 43.29 5.87 50.06
N ASN A 916 42.26 6.72 50.07
CA ASN A 916 40.97 6.44 49.44
C ASN A 916 40.37 7.67 48.74
N GLN A 917 39.57 7.42 47.70
CA GLN A 917 38.69 8.37 47.03
C GLN A 917 37.28 7.77 47.05
N SER A 918 36.28 8.57 47.42
CA SER A 918 34.87 8.20 47.28
C SER A 918 34.20 9.10 46.24
N THR A 919 33.44 8.52 45.31
CA THR A 919 32.65 9.26 44.32
C THR A 919 31.28 8.60 44.11
N ALA A 920 30.41 9.24 43.35
CA ALA A 920 29.04 8.80 43.14
C ALA A 920 28.59 9.09 41.70
N ILE A 921 28.15 8.06 40.98
CA ILE A 921 27.56 8.22 39.64
C ILE A 921 26.06 8.47 39.82
N ARG A 922 25.60 9.62 39.32
CA ARG A 922 24.23 10.13 39.43
C ARG A 922 23.58 10.19 38.05
N ASP A 923 22.25 10.22 38.05
CA ASP A 923 21.40 10.56 36.88
C ASP A 923 21.69 9.71 35.64
N TRP A 924 22.20 8.48 35.86
CA TRP A 924 22.78 7.62 34.84
C TRP A 924 21.77 6.91 33.95
N TYR A 925 20.48 6.95 34.31
CA TYR A 925 19.39 6.28 33.58
C TYR A 925 18.38 7.31 33.06
N ASP A 926 18.36 7.52 31.74
CA ASP A 926 17.31 8.32 31.12
C ASP A 926 16.00 7.53 31.10
N ILE A 927 15.05 7.94 31.95
CA ILE A 927 13.67 7.39 31.91
C ILE A 927 13.12 7.58 30.49
N PRO A 928 12.75 6.50 29.78
CA PRO A 928 12.16 6.59 28.45
C PRO A 928 10.73 7.12 28.56
N VAL A 929 10.32 7.93 27.59
CA VAL A 929 9.01 8.59 27.58
C VAL A 929 8.17 8.15 26.40
N ARG A 930 6.85 8.06 26.61
CA ARG A 930 5.86 7.90 25.55
C ARG A 930 4.50 8.44 25.99
N VAL A 931 3.70 8.78 25.00
CA VAL A 931 2.29 9.18 25.11
C VAL A 931 1.65 8.93 23.74
N SER A 932 0.32 8.88 23.66
CA SER A 932 -0.42 8.69 22.41
C SER A 932 -1.81 9.34 22.49
N LEU A 933 -2.47 9.46 21.34
CA LEU A 933 -3.83 9.98 21.18
C LEU A 933 -4.62 9.02 20.28
N ALA A 934 -5.95 9.03 20.41
CA ALA A 934 -6.82 8.11 19.66
C ALA A 934 -7.01 8.48 18.17
N THR A 935 -6.54 9.65 17.74
CA THR A 935 -6.55 10.16 16.36
C THR A 935 -5.35 11.06 16.13
N ASP A 936 -4.88 11.16 14.88
CA ASP A 936 -3.82 12.07 14.43
C ASP A 936 -4.33 13.37 13.79
N ILE A 937 -5.65 13.48 13.54
CA ILE A 937 -6.32 14.70 13.06
C ILE A 937 -7.59 14.97 13.90
N LEU A 938 -7.79 16.22 14.32
CA LEU A 938 -8.95 16.64 15.12
C LEU A 938 -9.40 18.08 14.77
N CYS A 939 -10.71 18.33 14.80
CA CYS A 939 -11.26 19.65 14.53
C CYS A 939 -11.15 20.59 15.73
N SER A 940 -10.91 21.89 15.49
CA SER A 940 -10.73 22.92 16.52
C SER A 940 -11.97 23.23 17.38
N VAL A 941 -13.11 22.58 17.15
CA VAL A 941 -14.32 22.70 17.99
C VAL A 941 -14.81 21.35 18.53
N ALA A 942 -14.00 20.30 18.40
CA ALA A 942 -14.28 19.00 19.02
C ALA A 942 -13.94 19.02 20.52
N ASP A 943 -14.57 18.10 21.27
CA ASP A 943 -14.29 17.90 22.69
C ASP A 943 -12.83 17.47 22.96
N ALA A 944 -12.36 17.72 24.18
CA ALA A 944 -10.99 17.39 24.58
C ALA A 944 -10.79 15.87 24.73
N ILE A 945 -9.87 15.31 23.95
CA ILE A 945 -9.58 13.87 23.95
C ILE A 945 -8.47 13.51 24.96
N PRO A 946 -8.58 12.39 25.70
CA PRO A 946 -7.57 12.00 26.68
C PRO A 946 -6.28 11.52 25.99
N PHE A 947 -5.13 11.83 26.60
CA PHE A 947 -3.87 11.16 26.27
C PHE A 947 -3.90 9.72 26.81
N ILE A 948 -3.43 8.78 25.99
CA ILE A 948 -3.34 7.35 26.28
C ILE A 948 -1.88 6.89 26.28
N ASP A 949 -1.58 5.77 26.95
CA ASP A 949 -0.21 5.22 27.11
C ASP A 949 0.83 6.26 27.60
N LEU A 950 0.42 7.14 28.51
CA LEU A 950 1.31 8.10 29.18
C LEU A 950 2.29 7.34 30.09
N PHE A 951 3.58 7.42 29.75
CA PHE A 951 4.65 6.80 30.51
C PHE A 951 5.85 7.77 30.66
N PRO A 952 6.37 7.98 31.89
CA PRO A 952 5.85 7.47 33.16
C PRO A 952 4.46 8.05 33.48
N ALA A 953 3.63 7.32 34.23
CA ALA A 953 2.21 7.63 34.43
C ALA A 953 1.93 8.95 35.20
N ASN A 954 2.96 9.57 35.78
CA ASN A 954 2.94 10.88 36.43
C ASN A 954 3.70 11.95 35.62
N GLY A 955 4.06 11.68 34.38
CA GLY A 955 4.82 12.60 33.52
C GLY A 955 4.00 13.81 33.07
N VAL A 956 4.62 14.99 33.06
CA VAL A 956 3.99 16.23 32.62
C VAL A 956 4.00 16.30 31.11
N VAL A 957 2.83 16.19 30.48
CA VAL A 957 2.66 16.39 29.04
C VAL A 957 2.76 17.89 28.72
N LYS A 958 3.51 18.27 27.69
CA LYS A 958 3.51 19.63 27.12
C LYS A 958 3.47 19.56 25.59
N ALA A 959 2.65 20.39 24.97
CA ALA A 959 2.62 20.56 23.52
C ALA A 959 3.81 21.40 23.02
N SER A 960 4.05 21.37 21.71
CA SER A 960 4.98 22.25 21.01
C SER A 960 4.64 23.74 21.18
N PRO A 961 5.62 24.67 21.06
CA PRO A 961 5.41 26.09 21.29
C PRO A 961 4.25 26.70 20.50
N GLY A 962 3.45 27.53 21.16
CA GLY A 962 2.22 28.12 20.64
C GLY A 962 0.96 27.25 20.78
N ALA A 963 1.08 26.01 21.25
CA ALA A 963 -0.05 25.11 21.56
C ALA A 963 -0.11 24.70 23.05
N GLU A 964 0.66 25.36 23.93
CA GLU A 964 0.82 24.97 25.34
C GLU A 964 -0.52 24.92 26.10
N SER A 965 -1.43 25.86 25.80
CA SER A 965 -2.79 25.94 26.36
C SER A 965 -3.71 24.79 25.95
N SER A 966 -3.36 23.99 24.94
CA SER A 966 -4.16 22.85 24.48
C SER A 966 -3.99 21.58 25.31
N VAL A 967 -3.05 21.54 26.26
CA VAL A 967 -2.87 20.40 27.17
C VAL A 967 -3.50 20.71 28.52
N VAL A 968 -4.66 20.11 28.79
CA VAL A 968 -5.46 20.35 30.00
C VAL A 968 -5.26 19.18 30.97
N GLY A 969 -4.68 19.46 32.14
CA GLY A 969 -4.45 18.46 33.19
C GLY A 969 -5.53 18.49 34.29
N SER A 970 -6.07 17.33 34.67
CA SER A 970 -7.13 17.21 35.70
C SER A 970 -6.60 17.03 37.14
N GLY A 971 -5.41 17.57 37.43
CA GLY A 971 -4.73 17.48 38.74
C GLY A 971 -4.11 16.12 39.09
N ASN A 972 -4.69 15.01 38.64
CA ASN A 972 -4.32 13.64 39.04
C ASN A 972 -3.39 12.90 38.05
N GLY A 973 -2.61 13.62 37.23
CA GLY A 973 -1.75 13.03 36.19
C GLY A 973 -2.46 12.63 34.89
N ASN A 974 -3.80 12.66 34.86
CA ASN A 974 -4.56 12.59 33.61
C ASN A 974 -4.49 13.93 32.86
N TYR A 975 -4.10 13.86 31.59
CA TYR A 975 -4.09 14.99 30.66
C TYR A 975 -5.01 14.71 29.48
N SER A 976 -5.63 15.76 28.93
CA SER A 976 -6.38 15.74 27.68
C SER A 976 -5.87 16.81 26.72
N PHE A 977 -5.99 16.55 25.43
CA PHE A 977 -5.74 17.50 24.36
C PHE A 977 -7.06 18.21 23.97
N ALA A 978 -7.13 19.51 24.22
CA ALA A 978 -8.27 20.39 23.95
C ALA A 978 -8.03 21.21 22.67
N PRO A 979 -8.59 20.82 21.51
CA PRO A 979 -8.23 21.42 20.22
C PRO A 979 -8.75 22.86 20.05
N ASN A 980 -9.72 23.28 20.87
CA ASN A 980 -10.26 24.64 20.94
C ASN A 980 -9.34 25.63 21.69
N LEU A 981 -8.29 25.15 22.36
CA LEU A 981 -7.28 25.96 23.05
C LEU A 981 -5.93 26.01 22.30
N VAL A 982 -5.90 25.52 21.05
CA VAL A 982 -4.77 25.66 20.12
C VAL A 982 -4.80 27.03 19.46
N ASN A 983 -3.64 27.69 19.33
CA ASN A 983 -3.51 28.92 18.57
C ASN A 983 -3.85 28.69 17.08
N PRO A 984 -4.81 29.44 16.48
CA PRO A 984 -5.17 29.29 15.07
C PRO A 984 -4.02 29.40 14.06
N ALA A 985 -2.90 30.05 14.41
CA ALA A 985 -1.70 30.09 13.56
C ALA A 985 -1.03 28.72 13.36
N LEU A 986 -1.31 27.74 14.24
CA LEU A 986 -0.81 26.37 14.14
C LEU A 986 -1.77 25.40 13.43
N TYR A 987 -2.95 25.87 12.99
CA TYR A 987 -3.89 25.02 12.26
C TYR A 987 -3.28 24.52 10.95
N GLY A 988 -3.53 23.25 10.62
CA GLY A 988 -2.91 22.52 9.50
C GLY A 988 -1.49 22.01 9.77
N GLN A 989 -0.84 22.45 10.85
CA GLN A 989 0.50 21.99 11.25
C GLN A 989 0.41 20.81 12.23
N TYR A 990 1.47 19.99 12.33
CA TYR A 990 1.56 18.95 13.35
C TYR A 990 2.06 19.54 14.68
N ILE A 991 1.18 19.57 15.67
CA ILE A 991 1.53 19.81 17.08
C ILE A 991 2.19 18.52 17.58
N THR A 992 3.38 18.64 18.17
CA THR A 992 4.11 17.50 18.78
C THR A 992 4.04 17.57 20.30
N PHE A 993 4.22 16.44 20.98
CA PHE A 993 4.14 16.37 22.44
C PHE A 993 5.45 15.92 23.07
N THR A 994 5.79 16.56 24.18
CA THR A 994 6.83 16.15 25.12
C THR A 994 6.20 15.59 26.39
N VAL A 995 6.93 14.73 27.10
CA VAL A 995 6.60 14.28 28.46
C VAL A 995 7.84 14.53 29.32
N ASN A 996 7.70 15.25 30.42
CA ASN A 996 8.83 15.72 31.23
C ASN A 996 9.93 16.39 30.38
N ASP A 997 9.52 17.26 29.46
CA ASP A 997 10.37 17.99 28.50
C ASP A 997 11.17 17.13 27.50
N LYS A 998 11.01 15.81 27.51
CA LYS A 998 11.56 14.89 26.49
C LYS A 998 10.57 14.69 25.35
N ALA A 999 11.05 14.77 24.10
CA ALA A 999 10.22 14.58 22.91
C ALA A 999 9.67 13.15 22.78
N THR A 1000 8.43 13.04 22.29
CA THR A 1000 7.79 11.76 21.95
C THR A 1000 7.52 11.67 20.44
N ASN A 1001 7.12 10.49 19.97
CA ASN A 1001 6.59 10.29 18.61
C ASN A 1001 5.11 10.74 18.46
N CYS A 1002 4.46 11.18 19.53
CA CYS A 1002 3.07 11.62 19.50
C CYS A 1002 2.95 13.00 18.83
N ARG A 1003 2.01 13.11 17.89
CA ARG A 1003 1.65 14.35 17.20
C ARG A 1003 0.18 14.34 16.81
N ILE A 1004 -0.41 15.52 16.66
CA ILE A 1004 -1.77 15.70 16.13
C ILE A 1004 -1.81 16.94 15.23
N LYS A 1005 -2.61 16.89 14.15
CA LYS A 1005 -2.93 18.06 13.33
C LYS A 1005 -4.31 18.59 13.73
N VAL A 1006 -4.39 19.85 14.14
CA VAL A 1006 -5.67 20.53 14.35
C VAL A 1006 -6.07 21.31 13.10
N ILE A 1007 -7.32 21.18 12.69
CA ILE A 1007 -7.90 21.86 11.54
C ILE A 1007 -9.14 22.66 11.97
N PRO A 1008 -9.44 23.83 11.37
CA PRO A 1008 -10.65 24.57 11.68
C PRO A 1008 -11.89 23.82 11.14
N PRO A 1009 -13.12 24.18 11.57
CA PRO A 1009 -14.33 23.75 10.90
C PRO A 1009 -14.25 24.15 9.42
N PRO A 1010 -14.68 23.29 8.47
CA PRO A 1010 -14.51 23.60 7.06
C PRO A 1010 -15.24 24.90 6.70
N LYS A 1011 -14.52 25.77 5.99
CA LYS A 1011 -15.00 27.03 5.42
C LYS A 1011 -14.54 27.13 3.96
N VAL A 1012 -14.80 26.07 3.21
CA VAL A 1012 -14.49 26.04 1.78
C VAL A 1012 -15.63 26.65 0.97
N ASN A 1013 -15.25 27.25 -0.15
CA ASN A 1013 -16.12 27.81 -1.17
C ASN A 1013 -16.03 26.93 -2.41
N VAL A 1014 -17.15 26.80 -3.13
CA VAL A 1014 -17.26 25.95 -4.31
C VAL A 1014 -17.70 26.80 -5.48
N ASN A 1015 -16.76 27.09 -6.38
CA ASN A 1015 -17.03 27.76 -7.64
C ASN A 1015 -17.27 26.71 -8.73
N TYR A 1016 -17.93 27.09 -9.81
CA TYR A 1016 -18.14 26.19 -10.96
C TYR A 1016 -18.18 26.96 -12.28
N THR A 1017 -17.85 26.26 -13.37
CA THR A 1017 -18.15 26.65 -14.75
C THR A 1017 -18.89 25.51 -15.43
N VAL A 1018 -19.71 25.81 -16.43
CA VAL A 1018 -20.48 24.82 -17.18
C VAL A 1018 -20.08 24.85 -18.64
N ASP A 1019 -19.68 23.69 -19.15
CA ASP A 1019 -19.41 23.50 -20.57
C ASP A 1019 -20.74 23.25 -21.27
N TYR A 1020 -21.25 24.29 -21.94
CA TYR A 1020 -22.46 24.21 -22.74
C TYR A 1020 -22.14 23.63 -24.13
N PRO A 1021 -22.88 22.60 -24.59
CA PRO A 1021 -22.63 21.96 -25.87
C PRO A 1021 -22.95 22.89 -27.05
N ALA A 1022 -21.98 23.08 -27.95
CA ALA A 1022 -22.28 23.62 -29.26
C ALA A 1022 -23.09 22.61 -30.10
N ASN A 1023 -23.92 23.11 -31.02
CA ASN A 1023 -24.64 22.33 -32.03
C ASN A 1023 -25.62 21.26 -31.50
N GLY A 1024 -26.24 21.47 -30.33
CA GLY A 1024 -27.44 20.73 -29.92
C GLY A 1024 -27.22 19.31 -29.37
N SER A 1025 -26.01 18.98 -28.89
CA SER A 1025 -25.85 17.84 -27.98
C SER A 1025 -26.62 18.06 -26.68
N THR A 1026 -27.09 16.98 -26.05
CA THR A 1026 -27.80 17.00 -24.76
C THR A 1026 -26.86 16.77 -23.56
N GLU A 1027 -25.54 16.78 -23.80
CA GLU A 1027 -24.52 16.57 -22.78
C GLU A 1027 -23.89 17.87 -22.30
N THR A 1028 -23.70 18.02 -20.99
CA THR A 1028 -23.05 19.18 -20.39
C THR A 1028 -22.13 18.75 -19.25
N THR A 1029 -21.00 19.42 -19.08
CA THR A 1029 -20.06 19.14 -17.98
C THR A 1029 -20.08 20.31 -17.01
N ILE A 1030 -20.38 20.05 -15.73
CA ILE A 1030 -20.04 21.01 -14.68
C ILE A 1030 -18.59 20.76 -14.25
N ASN A 1031 -17.76 21.78 -14.35
CA ASN A 1031 -16.39 21.81 -13.83
C ASN A 1031 -16.42 22.60 -12.52
N ILE A 1032 -16.11 21.92 -11.41
CA ILE A 1032 -16.20 22.47 -10.06
C ILE A 1032 -14.79 22.71 -9.53
N GLU A 1033 -14.56 23.87 -8.92
CA GLU A 1033 -13.30 24.27 -8.29
C GLU A 1033 -13.54 24.64 -6.82
N VAL A 1034 -12.94 23.84 -5.93
CA VAL A 1034 -13.00 24.04 -4.49
C VAL A 1034 -11.85 24.95 -4.07
N SER A 1035 -12.15 25.94 -3.24
CA SER A 1035 -11.18 26.91 -2.73
C SER A 1035 -11.45 27.25 -1.25
N GLY A 1036 -10.47 27.82 -0.57
CA GLY A 1036 -10.59 28.24 0.83
C GLY A 1036 -9.41 27.79 1.69
N PRO A 1037 -9.37 28.19 2.99
CA PRO A 1037 -8.31 27.78 3.89
C PRO A 1037 -8.37 26.26 4.13
N TYR A 1038 -7.20 25.60 4.07
CA TYR A 1038 -7.02 24.16 4.31
C TYR A 1038 -7.86 23.22 3.42
N PHE A 1039 -8.34 23.67 2.25
CA PHE A 1039 -9.25 22.87 1.42
C PHE A 1039 -8.68 21.49 1.00
N THR A 1040 -7.36 21.35 0.90
CA THR A 1040 -6.66 20.10 0.59
C THR A 1040 -6.53 19.12 1.76
N GLU A 1041 -6.92 19.51 2.96
CA GLU A 1041 -6.82 18.72 4.21
C GLU A 1041 -8.17 18.09 4.61
N TYR A 1042 -9.24 18.34 3.84
CA TYR A 1042 -10.58 17.80 4.06
C TYR A 1042 -10.93 16.69 3.05
N THR A 1043 -11.86 15.81 3.42
CA THR A 1043 -12.43 14.77 2.57
C THR A 1043 -13.77 15.23 1.99
N TYR A 1044 -14.03 14.93 0.72
CA TYR A 1044 -15.21 15.42 -0.02
C TYR A 1044 -16.12 14.28 -0.47
N GLY A 1045 -17.39 14.36 -0.08
CA GLY A 1045 -18.51 13.57 -0.59
C GLY A 1045 -19.39 14.40 -1.53
N TRP A 1046 -19.80 13.80 -2.65
CA TRP A 1046 -20.56 14.48 -3.71
C TRP A 1046 -21.86 13.74 -4.02
N ASP A 1047 -22.96 14.48 -4.01
CA ASP A 1047 -24.29 14.04 -4.44
C ASP A 1047 -24.69 14.84 -5.69
N PHE A 1048 -24.13 14.44 -6.84
CA PHE A 1048 -24.39 15.06 -8.14
C PHE A 1048 -25.84 14.89 -8.62
N LEU A 1049 -26.61 13.99 -8.01
CA LEU A 1049 -27.97 13.65 -8.43
C LEU A 1049 -29.06 14.25 -7.53
N GLY A 1050 -28.70 14.97 -6.45
CA GLY A 1050 -29.64 15.55 -5.49
C GLY A 1050 -30.44 14.51 -4.70
N THR A 1051 -29.86 13.33 -4.49
CA THR A 1051 -30.50 12.15 -3.86
C THR A 1051 -30.32 12.05 -2.36
N GLY A 1052 -29.46 12.87 -1.77
CA GLY A 1052 -28.99 12.76 -0.38
C GLY A 1052 -27.87 11.74 -0.16
N ASN A 1053 -27.43 11.01 -1.20
CA ASN A 1053 -26.37 10.00 -1.10
C ASN A 1053 -25.03 10.57 -1.58
N PHE A 1054 -24.14 10.88 -0.65
CA PHE A 1054 -22.81 11.41 -0.96
C PHE A 1054 -21.83 10.30 -1.34
N THR A 1055 -21.16 10.45 -2.48
CA THR A 1055 -20.09 9.55 -2.95
C THR A 1055 -18.73 10.22 -2.79
N THR A 1056 -17.76 9.55 -2.16
CA THR A 1056 -16.41 10.11 -1.97
C THR A 1056 -15.63 10.04 -3.28
N GLN A 1057 -15.24 11.20 -3.82
CA GLN A 1057 -14.42 11.30 -5.03
C GLN A 1057 -13.23 12.24 -4.79
N PRO A 1058 -12.00 11.87 -5.18
CA PRO A 1058 -10.81 12.67 -4.93
C PRO A 1058 -10.75 13.91 -5.82
N LEU A 1059 -10.42 15.06 -5.23
CA LEU A 1059 -10.14 16.29 -5.96
C LEU A 1059 -8.78 16.19 -6.69
N VAL A 1060 -8.76 16.53 -7.98
CA VAL A 1060 -7.52 16.67 -8.75
C VAL A 1060 -7.13 18.15 -8.75
N ASN A 1061 -6.08 18.50 -8.00
CA ASN A 1061 -5.63 19.89 -7.81
C ASN A 1061 -6.75 20.86 -7.37
N GLY A 1062 -7.68 20.39 -6.54
CA GLY A 1062 -8.84 21.17 -6.08
C GLY A 1062 -10.04 21.20 -7.03
N LYS A 1063 -9.96 20.50 -8.17
CA LYS A 1063 -11.03 20.46 -9.17
C LYS A 1063 -11.64 19.07 -9.28
N ILE A 1064 -12.92 19.04 -9.68
CA ILE A 1064 -13.67 17.83 -10.03
C ILE A 1064 -14.67 18.20 -11.14
N SER A 1065 -14.88 17.29 -12.09
CA SER A 1065 -15.80 17.52 -13.22
C SER A 1065 -16.82 16.39 -13.29
N TYR A 1066 -18.08 16.72 -13.55
CA TYR A 1066 -19.15 15.75 -13.69
C TYR A 1066 -19.96 16.00 -14.97
N LYS A 1067 -20.09 14.97 -15.80
CA LYS A 1067 -20.81 14.99 -17.08
C LYS A 1067 -22.26 14.58 -16.86
N TYR A 1068 -23.20 15.47 -17.15
CA TYR A 1068 -24.63 15.17 -17.22
C TYR A 1068 -25.03 14.92 -18.66
N THR A 1069 -25.94 13.97 -18.88
CA THR A 1069 -26.55 13.68 -20.17
C THR A 1069 -28.07 13.82 -20.04
N ASN A 1070 -28.71 14.40 -21.05
CA ASN A 1070 -30.17 14.63 -21.07
C ASN A 1070 -30.70 15.40 -19.84
N ILE A 1071 -29.95 16.40 -19.35
CA ILE A 1071 -30.38 17.23 -18.21
C ILE A 1071 -31.67 17.98 -18.55
N ASN A 1072 -32.70 17.83 -17.70
CA ASN A 1072 -33.97 18.50 -17.85
C ASN A 1072 -33.85 19.97 -17.38
N PRO A 1073 -34.03 20.98 -18.26
CA PRO A 1073 -33.94 22.39 -17.85
C PRO A 1073 -34.98 22.79 -16.80
N ASN A 1074 -36.10 22.07 -16.74
CA ASN A 1074 -37.20 22.34 -15.81
C ASN A 1074 -37.04 21.59 -14.47
N ASN A 1075 -36.01 20.74 -14.32
CA ASN A 1075 -35.72 20.01 -13.09
C ASN A 1075 -34.20 19.77 -12.95
N ILE A 1076 -33.47 20.85 -12.64
CA ILE A 1076 -32.02 20.85 -12.47
C ILE A 1076 -31.68 20.27 -11.08
N PRO A 1077 -30.84 19.21 -10.98
CA PRO A 1077 -30.51 18.60 -9.70
C PRO A 1077 -29.66 19.56 -8.86
N VAL A 1078 -30.01 19.66 -7.58
CA VAL A 1078 -29.22 20.40 -6.58
C VAL A 1078 -28.02 19.55 -6.19
N ILE A 1079 -26.81 19.99 -6.55
CA ILE A 1079 -25.58 19.24 -6.27
C ILE A 1079 -25.24 19.41 -4.80
N GLY A 1080 -25.34 18.32 -4.03
CA GLY A 1080 -24.89 18.28 -2.64
C GLY A 1080 -23.37 18.12 -2.56
N VAL A 1081 -22.71 18.94 -1.73
CA VAL A 1081 -21.30 18.76 -1.37
C VAL A 1081 -21.19 18.65 0.15
N GLU A 1082 -20.62 17.55 0.62
CA GLU A 1082 -20.32 17.30 2.03
C GLU A 1082 -18.79 17.28 2.23
N VAL A 1083 -18.30 18.16 3.09
CA VAL A 1083 -16.88 18.37 3.36
C VAL A 1083 -16.61 17.97 4.80
N THR A 1084 -15.68 17.06 5.04
CA THR A 1084 -15.46 16.42 6.35
C THR A 1084 -13.99 16.42 6.76
N GLY A 1085 -13.72 16.52 8.07
CA GLY A 1085 -12.36 16.37 8.61
C GLY A 1085 -12.31 16.53 10.12
N GLY A 1086 -11.55 15.66 10.81
CA GLY A 1086 -11.31 15.76 12.26
C GLY A 1086 -12.57 15.72 13.14
N GLY A 1087 -13.69 15.16 12.64
CA GLY A 1087 -15.00 15.15 13.31
C GLY A 1087 -15.92 16.33 12.97
N CYS A 1088 -15.45 17.35 12.27
CA CYS A 1088 -16.28 18.44 11.74
C CYS A 1088 -16.77 18.16 10.32
N TYR A 1089 -17.90 18.79 9.96
CA TYR A 1089 -18.41 18.80 8.60
C TYR A 1089 -18.97 20.18 8.19
N GLN A 1090 -19.00 20.44 6.89
CA GLN A 1090 -19.70 21.54 6.22
C GLN A 1090 -20.52 20.94 5.08
N ARG A 1091 -21.78 21.35 4.93
CA ARG A 1091 -22.59 21.02 3.76
C ARG A 1091 -22.82 22.27 2.91
N LEU A 1092 -22.73 22.11 1.60
CA LEU A 1092 -22.98 23.13 0.58
C LEU A 1092 -23.94 22.55 -0.47
N SER A 1093 -24.65 23.43 -1.17
CA SER A 1093 -25.53 23.05 -2.28
C SER A 1093 -25.32 23.96 -3.48
N ILE A 1094 -24.96 23.40 -4.64
CA ILE A 1094 -24.94 24.15 -5.90
C ILE A 1094 -26.34 24.08 -6.52
N ARG A 1095 -26.92 25.24 -6.84
CA ARG A 1095 -28.27 25.42 -7.40
C ARG A 1095 -28.18 26.23 -8.69
N ASP A 1096 -29.18 26.06 -9.55
CA ASP A 1096 -29.43 26.88 -10.75
C ASP A 1096 -28.22 27.00 -11.70
N TRP A 1097 -27.36 25.99 -11.64
CA TRP A 1097 -26.02 25.97 -12.23
C TRP A 1097 -26.04 25.77 -13.75
N TYR A 1098 -27.04 25.03 -14.24
CA TYR A 1098 -27.31 24.84 -15.65
C TYR A 1098 -28.36 25.85 -16.13
N ARG A 1099 -28.10 26.54 -17.24
CA ARG A 1099 -29.08 27.39 -17.95
C ARG A 1099 -28.95 27.15 -19.45
N PRO A 1100 -29.98 26.61 -20.14
CA PRO A 1100 -29.91 26.41 -21.58
C PRO A 1100 -29.72 27.75 -22.29
N THR A 1101 -28.83 27.80 -23.28
CA THR A 1101 -28.58 29.00 -24.07
C THR A 1101 -29.81 29.37 -24.91
N SER A 1102 -30.40 30.54 -24.66
CA SER A 1102 -31.50 31.08 -25.45
C SER A 1102 -31.12 31.18 -26.93
N VAL A 1103 -31.93 30.61 -27.82
CA VAL A 1103 -31.69 30.70 -29.28
C VAL A 1103 -32.01 32.12 -29.75
N VAL A 1104 -30.98 32.96 -29.87
CA VAL A 1104 -31.12 34.30 -30.45
C VAL A 1104 -31.20 34.19 -31.97
N ILE A 1105 -32.43 34.21 -32.50
CA ILE A 1105 -32.68 34.22 -33.94
C ILE A 1105 -32.38 35.63 -34.48
N ASN A 1106 -31.14 35.85 -34.91
CA ASN A 1106 -30.67 37.17 -35.38
C ASN A 1106 -31.33 37.64 -36.69
N ASN A 1107 -31.89 36.73 -37.49
CA ASN A 1107 -32.74 37.03 -38.64
C ASN A 1107 -33.59 35.80 -39.01
N ILE A 1108 -34.78 36.01 -39.59
CA ILE A 1108 -35.49 34.98 -40.35
C ILE A 1108 -35.75 35.57 -41.74
N ASP A 1109 -35.10 35.01 -42.75
CA ASP A 1109 -35.33 35.38 -44.13
C ASP A 1109 -36.54 34.61 -44.69
N PHE A 1110 -37.51 35.34 -45.24
CA PHE A 1110 -38.74 34.81 -45.83
C PHE A 1110 -38.79 35.04 -47.36
N SER A 1111 -37.65 34.90 -48.02
CA SER A 1111 -37.47 35.04 -49.47
C SER A 1111 -38.13 33.96 -50.34
N GLU A 1112 -39.35 33.49 -50.02
CA GLU A 1112 -40.24 32.83 -50.99
C GLU A 1112 -41.74 32.81 -50.59
N GLY A 1113 -42.34 33.98 -50.40
CA GLY A 1113 -43.73 34.22 -50.85
C GLY A 1113 -44.89 33.49 -50.17
N VAL A 1114 -44.83 33.16 -48.88
CA VAL A 1114 -45.97 32.63 -48.11
C VAL A 1114 -46.64 33.75 -47.30
N GLN A 1115 -47.86 34.13 -47.68
CA GLN A 1115 -48.68 35.12 -46.97
C GLN A 1115 -49.87 34.40 -46.31
N CYS A 1116 -49.88 34.34 -44.96
CA CYS A 1116 -50.96 33.73 -44.18
C CYS A 1116 -51.40 34.65 -43.04
N CYS A 1117 -52.67 35.09 -43.12
CA CYS A 1117 -53.51 35.65 -42.05
C CYS A 1117 -52.96 36.82 -41.21
N GLU A 1118 -53.56 38.00 -41.38
CA GLU A 1118 -53.44 39.13 -40.43
C GLU A 1118 -54.20 38.82 -39.12
N GLY A 1119 -53.56 38.06 -38.23
CA GLY A 1119 -53.85 38.16 -36.80
C GLY A 1119 -53.26 39.47 -36.28
N VAL A 1120 -54.11 40.42 -35.86
CA VAL A 1120 -53.65 41.63 -35.17
C VAL A 1120 -53.02 41.17 -33.85
N LYS A 1121 -51.68 41.17 -33.79
CA LYS A 1121 -50.96 40.75 -32.58
C LYS A 1121 -51.33 41.67 -31.42
N PRO A 1122 -51.67 41.14 -30.24
CA PRO A 1122 -51.94 41.96 -29.08
C PRO A 1122 -50.71 42.78 -28.72
N VAL A 1123 -50.90 44.09 -28.53
CA VAL A 1123 -49.84 45.01 -28.13
C VAL A 1123 -49.92 45.21 -26.62
N VAL A 1124 -49.08 44.50 -25.88
CA VAL A 1124 -48.80 44.84 -24.48
C VAL A 1124 -47.94 46.10 -24.43
N THR A 1125 -48.12 46.94 -23.42
CA THR A 1125 -47.23 48.08 -23.16
C THR A 1125 -46.97 48.22 -21.67
N ALA A 1126 -45.70 48.42 -21.31
CA ALA A 1126 -45.21 48.58 -19.95
C ALA A 1126 -44.79 50.03 -19.70
N VAL A 1127 -45.54 50.71 -18.83
CA VAL A 1127 -45.19 52.06 -18.37
C VAL A 1127 -44.78 51.97 -16.91
N ALA A 1128 -43.72 52.68 -16.53
CA ALA A 1128 -43.30 52.80 -15.14
C ALA A 1128 -42.87 54.24 -14.83
N GLU A 1129 -43.05 54.65 -13.59
CA GLU A 1129 -42.60 55.94 -13.08
C GLU A 1129 -41.04 56.02 -13.13
N THR A 1130 -40.47 57.21 -13.31
CA THR A 1130 -39.01 57.38 -13.50
C THR A 1130 -38.47 58.65 -12.87
N GLY A 1131 -37.14 58.72 -12.66
CA GLY A 1131 -36.45 59.92 -12.16
C GLY A 1131 -36.27 59.96 -10.64
N PHE A 1132 -36.45 58.83 -9.96
CA PHE A 1132 -36.46 58.73 -8.51
C PHE A 1132 -35.11 59.02 -7.83
N LYS A 1133 -35.18 59.70 -6.67
CA LYS A 1133 -34.08 59.89 -5.74
C LYS A 1133 -34.60 59.68 -4.31
N PHE A 1134 -33.85 58.93 -3.51
CA PHE A 1134 -34.18 58.56 -2.14
C PHE A 1134 -32.94 58.73 -1.25
N HIS A 1135 -33.10 58.93 0.06
CA HIS A 1135 -31.98 58.95 1.00
C HIS A 1135 -31.84 57.59 1.70
N GLN A 1136 -30.64 57.21 2.15
CA GLN A 1136 -30.41 55.91 2.80
C GLN A 1136 -31.18 55.77 4.13
N ARG A 1137 -31.52 56.88 4.78
CA ARG A 1137 -32.42 56.92 5.95
C ARG A 1137 -33.86 56.48 5.64
N ASP A 1138 -34.27 56.57 4.37
CA ASP A 1138 -35.62 56.25 3.93
C ASP A 1138 -35.68 54.72 3.77
N LEU A 1139 -36.09 54.02 4.85
CA LEU A 1139 -35.92 52.56 5.03
C LEU A 1139 -36.50 51.69 3.90
N SER A 1140 -37.41 52.24 3.12
CA SER A 1140 -37.93 51.67 1.88
C SER A 1140 -38.33 52.75 0.88
N PHE A 1141 -38.44 52.37 -0.39
CA PHE A 1141 -39.19 53.14 -1.39
C PHE A 1141 -40.11 52.24 -2.21
N ILE A 1142 -41.08 52.83 -2.90
CA ILE A 1142 -42.02 52.12 -3.78
C ILE A 1142 -41.83 52.61 -5.21
N LEU A 1143 -41.69 51.68 -6.16
CA LEU A 1143 -41.73 51.93 -7.59
C LEU A 1143 -43.07 51.44 -8.15
N LYS A 1144 -43.66 52.19 -9.07
CA LYS A 1144 -44.96 51.85 -9.68
C LYS A 1144 -44.86 51.71 -11.18
N GLY A 1145 -45.67 50.79 -11.70
CA GLY A 1145 -45.84 50.56 -13.12
C GLY A 1145 -47.27 50.14 -13.46
N THR A 1146 -47.67 50.42 -14.69
CA THR A 1146 -48.97 50.08 -15.26
C THR A 1146 -48.77 49.31 -16.56
N GLY A 1147 -49.61 48.28 -16.74
CA GLY A 1147 -49.70 47.51 -17.97
C GLY A 1147 -50.94 47.88 -18.76
N SER A 1148 -50.85 47.87 -20.08
CA SER A 1148 -52.02 47.92 -20.95
C SER A 1148 -51.95 46.86 -22.04
N LEU A 1149 -53.12 46.34 -22.44
CA LEU A 1149 -53.30 45.38 -23.52
C LEU A 1149 -54.10 46.06 -24.62
N ASN A 1150 -53.53 46.17 -25.83
CA ASN A 1150 -54.10 46.89 -26.96
C ASN A 1150 -54.46 48.36 -26.66
N GLY A 1151 -53.81 48.96 -25.66
CA GLY A 1151 -54.07 50.32 -25.19
C GLY A 1151 -55.12 50.46 -24.08
N GLU A 1152 -55.86 49.40 -23.73
CA GLU A 1152 -56.70 49.39 -22.52
C GLU A 1152 -55.82 49.08 -21.29
N PRO A 1153 -55.82 49.92 -20.23
CA PRO A 1153 -55.09 49.62 -19.01
C PRO A 1153 -55.69 48.41 -18.30
N ASP A 1154 -54.83 47.52 -17.82
CA ASP A 1154 -55.23 46.46 -16.91
C ASP A 1154 -55.41 47.06 -15.51
N ASP A 1155 -56.63 47.53 -15.23
CA ASP A 1155 -57.06 48.07 -13.94
C ASP A 1155 -57.90 47.07 -13.11
N SER A 1156 -58.01 45.80 -13.53
CA SER A 1156 -58.83 44.82 -12.81
C SER A 1156 -58.16 44.28 -11.55
N ASP A 1157 -59.00 43.77 -10.63
CA ASP A 1157 -58.64 43.02 -9.43
C ASP A 1157 -59.44 41.69 -9.42
N PRO A 1158 -58.80 40.52 -9.56
CA PRO A 1158 -57.37 40.34 -9.83
C PRO A 1158 -56.96 40.92 -11.20
N ALA A 1159 -55.66 41.17 -11.36
CA ALA A 1159 -55.06 41.59 -12.62
C ALA A 1159 -55.27 40.55 -13.74
N LYS A 1160 -55.46 41.01 -14.98
CA LYS A 1160 -55.41 40.13 -16.17
C LYS A 1160 -53.99 39.94 -16.68
N LEU A 1161 -53.15 40.98 -16.57
CA LEU A 1161 -51.75 40.93 -16.99
C LEU A 1161 -50.87 40.50 -15.80
N ILE A 1162 -49.84 39.72 -16.10
CA ILE A 1162 -48.84 39.30 -15.12
C ILE A 1162 -47.74 40.37 -15.08
N TYR A 1163 -47.34 40.74 -13.86
CA TYR A 1163 -46.30 41.73 -13.60
C TYR A 1163 -45.04 41.09 -13.05
N SER A 1164 -43.88 41.69 -13.34
CA SER A 1164 -42.62 41.30 -12.70
C SER A 1164 -41.66 42.47 -12.59
N TRP A 1165 -40.93 42.52 -11.48
CA TRP A 1165 -39.84 43.45 -11.25
C TRP A 1165 -38.54 42.72 -10.91
N ILE A 1166 -37.46 43.10 -11.58
CA ILE A 1166 -36.11 42.62 -11.28
C ILE A 1166 -35.13 43.78 -11.14
N GLN A 1167 -34.17 43.70 -10.22
CA GLN A 1167 -33.02 44.62 -10.20
C GLN A 1167 -32.04 44.20 -11.30
N THR A 1168 -31.85 45.05 -12.32
CA THR A 1168 -30.91 44.82 -13.43
C THR A 1168 -29.54 45.46 -13.19
N SER A 1169 -29.46 46.46 -12.30
CA SER A 1169 -28.19 47.07 -11.89
C SER A 1169 -28.28 47.73 -10.51
N GLY A 1170 -27.13 47.97 -9.87
CA GLY A 1170 -26.99 48.69 -8.61
C GLY A 1170 -26.40 47.87 -7.46
N PRO A 1171 -26.24 48.47 -6.26
CA PRO A 1171 -25.71 47.78 -5.09
C PRO A 1171 -26.45 46.49 -4.74
N ALA A 1172 -25.70 45.47 -4.33
CA ALA A 1172 -26.26 44.21 -3.86
C ALA A 1172 -26.91 44.35 -2.47
N GLY A 1173 -27.85 43.45 -2.17
CA GLY A 1173 -28.47 43.32 -0.85
C GLY A 1173 -29.85 43.98 -0.71
N ALA A 1174 -30.30 44.79 -1.68
CA ALA A 1174 -31.66 45.32 -1.67
C ALA A 1174 -32.68 44.17 -1.79
N VAL A 1175 -33.78 44.27 -1.02
CA VAL A 1175 -34.82 43.24 -0.96
C VAL A 1175 -36.09 43.77 -1.62
N LEU A 1176 -36.56 43.04 -2.64
CA LEU A 1176 -37.76 43.33 -3.42
C LEU A 1176 -38.97 42.64 -2.76
N ILE A 1177 -40.01 43.40 -2.48
CA ILE A 1177 -41.28 42.95 -1.88
C ILE A 1177 -42.40 43.34 -2.85
N ASP A 1178 -43.39 42.47 -3.04
CA ASP A 1178 -44.49 42.63 -4.01
C ASP A 1178 -44.00 42.79 -5.46
N ALA A 1179 -42.89 42.11 -5.78
CA ALA A 1179 -42.18 42.18 -7.07
C ALA A 1179 -42.96 41.56 -8.25
N ASP A 1180 -44.04 40.84 -7.99
CA ASP A 1180 -44.99 40.28 -8.96
C ASP A 1180 -46.23 41.18 -9.16
N THR A 1181 -46.19 42.44 -8.68
CA THR A 1181 -47.32 43.38 -8.71
C THR A 1181 -47.02 44.68 -9.47
N ARG A 1182 -48.07 45.51 -9.64
CA ARG A 1182 -47.97 46.88 -10.18
C ARG A 1182 -47.18 47.85 -9.28
N ALA A 1183 -46.85 47.48 -8.03
CA ALA A 1183 -46.18 48.36 -7.06
C ALA A 1183 -45.10 47.61 -6.24
N LEU A 1184 -43.86 47.62 -6.74
CA LEU A 1184 -42.69 47.06 -6.05
C LEU A 1184 -42.29 47.91 -4.84
N THR A 1185 -42.16 47.30 -3.67
CA THR A 1185 -41.49 47.91 -2.50
C THR A 1185 -40.04 47.42 -2.41
N VAL A 1186 -39.07 48.34 -2.41
CA VAL A 1186 -37.64 48.04 -2.26
C VAL A 1186 -37.17 48.44 -0.86
N THR A 1187 -36.48 47.53 -0.19
CA THR A 1187 -35.95 47.68 1.19
C THR A 1187 -34.46 47.35 1.25
N ASN A 1188 -33.82 47.57 2.41
CA ASN A 1188 -32.40 47.28 2.67
C ASN A 1188 -31.45 47.99 1.68
N LEU A 1189 -31.59 49.32 1.61
CA LEU A 1189 -30.97 50.17 0.62
C LEU A 1189 -29.53 50.55 0.98
N ASN A 1190 -28.64 50.45 -0.01
CA ASN A 1190 -27.25 50.90 0.07
C ASN A 1190 -27.05 52.12 -0.84
N TYR A 1191 -26.13 53.01 -0.49
CA TYR A 1191 -25.81 54.18 -1.31
C TYR A 1191 -25.39 53.78 -2.75
N GLY A 1192 -26.00 54.41 -3.75
CA GLY A 1192 -25.66 54.20 -5.16
C GLY A 1192 -26.84 54.30 -6.14
N PRO A 1193 -26.54 54.28 -7.45
CA PRO A 1193 -27.56 54.16 -8.49
C PRO A 1193 -28.09 52.73 -8.60
N TYR A 1194 -29.39 52.58 -8.81
CA TYR A 1194 -30.08 51.33 -9.09
C TYR A 1194 -30.81 51.41 -10.43
N VAL A 1195 -30.94 50.28 -11.11
CA VAL A 1195 -31.83 50.11 -12.25
C VAL A 1195 -32.70 48.88 -12.00
N PHE A 1196 -34.00 49.05 -12.12
CA PHE A 1196 -35.00 47.98 -12.02
C PHE A 1196 -35.74 47.87 -13.34
N ARG A 1197 -36.08 46.65 -13.76
CA ARG A 1197 -36.91 46.40 -14.93
C ARG A 1197 -38.29 45.96 -14.49
N PHE A 1198 -39.30 46.75 -14.84
CA PHE A 1198 -40.70 46.36 -14.82
C PHE A 1198 -41.03 45.60 -16.10
N MET A 1199 -41.74 44.48 -15.99
CA MET A 1199 -42.23 43.69 -17.11
C MET A 1199 -43.74 43.49 -16.98
N VAL A 1200 -44.43 43.49 -18.12
CA VAL A 1200 -45.86 43.22 -18.25
C VAL A 1200 -46.03 42.12 -19.29
N PHE A 1201 -46.77 41.07 -18.96
CA PHE A 1201 -46.96 39.86 -19.78
C PHE A 1201 -48.45 39.50 -19.87
N ASP A 1202 -48.91 39.19 -21.08
CA ASP A 1202 -50.27 38.69 -21.35
C ASP A 1202 -50.26 37.15 -21.44
N PRO A 1203 -50.82 36.44 -20.44
CA PRO A 1203 -50.75 34.98 -20.37
C PRO A 1203 -51.58 34.25 -21.43
N ASP A 1204 -52.50 34.93 -22.12
CA ASP A 1204 -53.32 34.33 -23.17
C ASP A 1204 -52.66 34.41 -24.56
N SER A 1205 -51.56 35.16 -24.72
CA SER A 1205 -50.95 35.42 -26.05
C SER A 1205 -49.41 35.41 -26.11
N ASP A 1206 -48.72 35.19 -24.98
CA ASP A 1206 -47.27 35.33 -24.80
C ASP A 1206 -46.71 36.74 -25.13
N ALA A 1207 -47.56 37.74 -25.38
CA ALA A 1207 -47.13 39.10 -25.64
C ALA A 1207 -46.61 39.78 -24.36
N PHE A 1208 -45.52 40.54 -24.48
CA PHE A 1208 -44.94 41.27 -23.35
C PHE A 1208 -44.27 42.57 -23.78
N ASP A 1209 -44.11 43.47 -22.81
CA ASP A 1209 -43.28 44.67 -22.92
C ASP A 1209 -42.55 44.91 -21.58
N PHE A 1210 -41.51 45.75 -21.57
CA PHE A 1210 -40.75 46.05 -20.37
C PHE A 1210 -40.24 47.50 -20.31
N LYS A 1211 -40.10 48.00 -19.08
CA LYS A 1211 -39.57 49.34 -18.79
C LYS A 1211 -38.44 49.31 -17.78
N ASP A 1212 -37.28 49.80 -18.17
CA ASP A 1212 -36.19 50.07 -17.23
C ASP A 1212 -36.42 51.40 -16.50
N VAL A 1213 -36.30 51.35 -15.17
CA VAL A 1213 -36.51 52.44 -14.21
C VAL A 1213 -35.21 52.67 -13.44
N SER A 1214 -34.64 53.86 -13.59
CA SER A 1214 -33.48 54.28 -12.80
C SER A 1214 -33.92 55.00 -11.51
N ALA A 1215 -33.33 54.61 -10.39
CA ALA A 1215 -33.44 55.27 -9.09
C ALA A 1215 -32.04 55.53 -8.51
N VAL A 1216 -31.88 56.51 -7.63
CA VAL A 1216 -30.60 56.77 -6.95
C VAL A 1216 -30.82 56.91 -5.45
N VAL A 1217 -30.13 56.06 -4.67
CA VAL A 1217 -30.05 56.17 -3.21
C VAL A 1217 -28.84 57.05 -2.87
N GLN A 1218 -29.11 58.16 -2.18
CA GLN A 1218 -28.16 59.15 -1.72
C GLN A 1218 -27.97 59.04 -0.20
N GLU A 1219 -26.96 59.70 0.38
CA GLU A 1219 -26.77 59.75 1.84
C GLU A 1219 -27.91 60.52 2.53
#